data_AF-A0A177NEF1-F1
#
_entry.id   AF-A0A177NEF1-F1
#
_cell.length_a   1.000
_cell.length_b   1.000
_cell.length_c   1.000
_cell.angle_alpha   90.00
_cell.angle_beta   90.00
_cell.angle_gamma   90.00
#
_symmetry.space_group_name_H-M   'P 1'
#
loop_
_entity.id
_entity.type
_entity.pdbx_description
1 polymer ?
#
loop_
_entity_poly.entity_id
_entity_poly.type
_entity_poly.pdbx_seq_one_letter_code
_entity_poly.pdbx_strand_id
1 'polypeptide(L)'
;MDINKNPHRSMPAYRQLKRLRTALAIAQGSRLLSKLLQELEATVSHDQTKRVTYLTELFSRIHREIFADWKEQIIVNHRPGTMLEKEKRKQFRVVIERLVLNNGSNHDSAIFDNNGFVIQHADIAERLAGFYDGLRCIRPYSYGNRITLDFFITTLGNLPAFKAVYEQGIDFRRLTHEDTVVLHHPNSDHSAISKAFRHALDPTRSKNLANQANSYGKWPENKRFLQGIPFLSHTTPEGIACIVTVNGGLVPLQTIQVDQFITGQHFSDNPLSVSEQIIGYLPGTEDLRLPGKTEIDAIPIREDGVAPLFCLDINILTSLRPPSHAELLDLIRQFAGENANVFVLADNPTLKAKMLAATRGEVRLQRTIQIAYQRLGKINRALQLALANIFSSKTPVDQPKLFMCMGGAGSGKTAVEEIARAQCGDNFVTASLDEFRKLSDLYCLLTAANHHSDDYVYVEPFANRLRDLVAEHARKNRINILYDGTGIPYYPRYANVISQYQVAGFHTQITAVDAFLVKPAGRELELSRSGVIGSVKARYETSGRALPWVVTIDKHIRSPQAFLQALQDTALAKLSLFANDGERDQHYLVAESFLLYDEDIEHLQQQQIAGTLAQHFKIMMSRHKYSVLKSLAQDGENTLQALIDRNTALTEDNVGYLIYRGSEYNRTLLIYNLRRMVDFVEKRQLNPNASGEEGLLHKTAPLAFHIDPQAKQPWITRLQGTVE
;
A
#
# COMPACT_ATOMS: atom_id res chain seq x y z
N MET A 1 14.13 -45.18 -7.98
CA MET A 1 14.29 -43.72 -8.12
C MET A 1 13.86 -43.38 -9.52
N ASP A 2 12.59 -43.05 -9.71
CA ASP A 2 12.12 -42.52 -10.98
C ASP A 2 11.43 -41.19 -10.72
N ILE A 3 11.79 -40.24 -11.57
CA ILE A 3 11.82 -38.82 -11.26
C ILE A 3 10.39 -38.31 -11.12
N ASN A 4 10.17 -37.52 -10.06
CA ASN A 4 9.03 -36.63 -9.85
C ASN A 4 8.98 -35.56 -10.99
N LYS A 5 8.82 -36.01 -12.24
CA LYS A 5 8.66 -35.19 -13.43
C LYS A 5 7.23 -34.70 -13.35
N ASN A 6 7.06 -33.46 -12.89
CA ASN A 6 5.80 -32.76 -13.07
C ASN A 6 5.45 -32.86 -14.58
N PRO A 7 4.34 -33.53 -14.95
CA PRO A 7 4.02 -33.85 -16.34
C PRO A 7 3.85 -32.59 -17.21
N HIS A 8 3.73 -31.43 -16.57
CA HIS A 8 3.54 -30.14 -17.22
C HIS A 8 4.82 -29.29 -17.32
N ARG A 9 6.02 -29.85 -17.11
CA ARG A 9 7.28 -29.10 -17.29
C ARG A 9 7.51 -28.60 -18.72
N SER A 10 6.93 -29.27 -19.70
CA SER A 10 6.98 -28.91 -21.13
C SER A 10 5.89 -27.92 -21.54
N MET A 11 5.01 -27.51 -20.61
CA MET A 11 3.97 -26.54 -20.90
C MET A 11 4.60 -25.17 -21.22
N PRO A 12 4.06 -24.44 -22.21
CA PRO A 12 4.43 -23.05 -22.44
C PRO A 12 4.31 -22.22 -21.15
N ALA A 13 5.13 -21.19 -21.04
CA ALA A 13 5.20 -20.30 -19.87
C ALA A 13 5.56 -20.93 -18.51
N TYR A 14 5.83 -22.25 -18.42
CA TYR A 14 6.10 -22.94 -17.15
C TYR A 14 7.14 -22.23 -16.27
N ARG A 15 8.21 -21.71 -16.89
CA ARG A 15 9.26 -20.96 -16.19
C ARG A 15 8.72 -19.68 -15.55
N GLN A 16 7.91 -18.90 -16.26
CA GLN A 16 7.34 -17.65 -15.73
C GLN A 16 6.24 -17.93 -14.69
N LEU A 17 5.40 -18.95 -14.91
CA LEU A 17 4.41 -19.40 -13.92
C LEU A 17 5.08 -19.84 -12.62
N LYS A 18 6.20 -20.58 -12.71
CA LYS A 18 7.00 -20.94 -11.53
C LYS A 18 7.52 -19.70 -10.79
N ARG A 19 7.98 -18.67 -11.52
CA ARG A 19 8.42 -17.39 -10.92
C ARG A 19 7.26 -16.65 -10.25
N LEU A 20 6.10 -16.57 -10.90
CA LEU A 20 4.91 -15.94 -10.34
C LEU A 20 4.48 -16.63 -9.04
N ARG A 21 4.43 -17.97 -9.03
CA ARG A 21 4.14 -18.74 -7.81
C ARG A 21 5.11 -18.40 -6.68
N THR A 22 6.41 -18.33 -6.97
CA THR A 22 7.43 -17.98 -5.98
C THR A 22 7.25 -16.55 -5.47
N ALA A 23 7.02 -15.58 -6.37
CA ALA A 23 6.81 -14.18 -6.00
C ALA A 23 5.56 -14.01 -5.11
N LEU A 24 4.45 -14.65 -5.48
CA LEU A 24 3.22 -14.67 -4.67
C LEU A 24 3.47 -15.30 -3.30
N ALA A 25 4.19 -16.42 -3.23
CA ALA A 25 4.49 -17.08 -1.97
C ALA A 25 5.38 -16.25 -1.03
N ILE A 26 6.38 -15.54 -1.57
CA ILE A 26 7.21 -14.63 -0.78
C ILE A 26 6.37 -13.45 -0.27
N ALA A 27 5.52 -12.88 -1.12
CA ALA A 27 4.61 -11.80 -0.73
C ALA A 27 3.66 -12.23 0.39
N GLN A 28 3.01 -13.40 0.25
CA GLN A 28 2.14 -13.96 1.29
C GLN A 28 2.90 -14.33 2.56
N GLY A 29 4.11 -14.90 2.43
CA GLY A 29 4.97 -15.25 3.56
C GLY A 29 5.30 -14.03 4.43
N SER A 30 5.71 -12.91 3.82
CA SER A 30 6.03 -11.69 4.56
C SER A 30 4.88 -11.20 5.46
N ARG A 31 3.63 -11.40 5.04
CA ARG A 31 2.42 -11.10 5.81
C ARG A 31 2.13 -12.17 6.86
N LEU A 32 2.23 -13.43 6.47
CA LEU A 32 1.98 -14.57 7.35
C LEU A 32 2.90 -14.53 8.57
N LEU A 33 4.17 -14.15 8.40
CA LEU A 33 5.13 -14.12 9.50
C LEU A 33 4.68 -13.13 10.59
N SER A 34 4.29 -11.91 10.21
CA SER A 34 3.75 -10.93 11.17
C SER A 34 2.50 -11.43 11.89
N LYS A 35 1.60 -12.13 11.18
CA LYS A 35 0.40 -12.72 11.77
C LYS A 35 0.74 -13.85 12.75
N LEU A 36 1.63 -14.75 12.37
CA LEU A 36 2.06 -15.85 13.24
C LEU A 36 2.75 -15.30 14.49
N LEU A 37 3.61 -14.29 14.39
CA LEU A 37 4.25 -13.67 15.55
C LEU A 37 3.24 -13.11 16.56
N GLN A 38 2.13 -12.54 16.11
CA GLN A 38 1.03 -12.09 16.99
C GLN A 38 0.27 -13.26 17.62
N GLU A 39 0.08 -14.36 16.89
CA GLU A 39 -0.60 -15.56 17.41
C GLU A 39 0.27 -16.36 18.39
N LEU A 40 1.60 -16.24 18.28
CA LEU A 40 2.55 -17.05 19.05
C LEU A 40 2.53 -16.73 20.55
N GLU A 41 2.06 -15.56 20.96
CA GLU A 41 1.82 -15.20 22.37
C GLU A 41 0.80 -16.13 23.06
N ALA A 42 -0.06 -16.81 22.30
CA ALA A 42 -1.10 -17.72 22.83
C ALA A 42 -0.67 -19.19 22.95
N THR A 43 0.56 -19.58 22.58
CA THR A 43 0.97 -20.99 22.38
C THR A 43 1.68 -21.67 23.56
N VAL A 44 1.45 -21.20 24.79
CA VAL A 44 2.23 -21.56 26.01
C VAL A 44 1.86 -22.94 26.62
N SER A 45 0.88 -23.71 26.10
CA SER A 45 0.34 -24.90 26.79
C SER A 45 0.32 -26.24 26.02
N HIS A 46 1.41 -26.60 25.31
CA HIS A 46 1.48 -27.89 24.58
C HIS A 46 2.49 -28.88 25.18
N ASP A 47 2.00 -30.05 25.63
CA ASP A 47 2.78 -31.26 25.95
C ASP A 47 3.44 -31.91 24.70
N GLN A 48 4.27 -32.96 24.88
CA GLN A 48 5.00 -33.65 23.81
C GLN A 48 4.15 -33.99 22.57
N THR A 49 3.00 -34.65 22.76
CA THR A 49 2.14 -35.10 21.65
C THR A 49 1.47 -33.92 20.96
N LYS A 50 1.02 -32.92 21.75
CA LYS A 50 0.49 -31.67 21.22
C LYS A 50 1.55 -30.88 20.46
N ARG A 51 2.82 -30.92 20.86
CA ARG A 51 3.92 -30.22 20.20
C ARG A 51 4.22 -30.81 18.82
N VAL A 52 4.36 -32.13 18.70
CA VAL A 52 4.58 -32.79 17.40
C VAL A 52 3.41 -32.54 16.45
N THR A 53 2.19 -32.60 16.96
CA THR A 53 0.96 -32.29 16.21
C THR A 53 0.95 -30.84 15.75
N TYR A 54 1.22 -29.90 16.66
CA TYR A 54 1.31 -28.47 16.37
C TYR A 54 2.36 -28.15 15.30
N LEU A 55 3.58 -28.71 15.39
CA LEU A 55 4.64 -28.46 14.40
C LEU A 55 4.29 -29.04 13.02
N THR A 56 3.63 -30.20 12.99
CA THR A 56 3.10 -30.81 11.76
C THR A 56 2.03 -29.93 11.11
N GLU A 57 1.08 -29.44 11.92
CA GLU A 57 0.03 -28.54 11.47
C GLU A 57 0.57 -27.18 11.03
N LEU A 58 1.56 -26.63 11.74
CA LEU A 58 2.22 -25.37 11.40
C LEU A 58 2.89 -25.46 10.02
N PHE A 59 3.66 -26.53 9.75
CA PHE A 59 4.30 -26.72 8.45
C PHE A 59 3.27 -26.83 7.31
N SER A 60 2.17 -27.54 7.55
CA SER A 60 1.06 -27.69 6.60
C SER A 60 0.30 -26.38 6.38
N ARG A 61 0.07 -25.62 7.46
CA ARG A 61 -0.55 -24.29 7.45
C ARG A 61 0.29 -23.28 6.69
N ILE A 62 1.61 -23.25 6.91
CA ILE A 62 2.53 -22.38 6.18
C ILE A 62 2.40 -22.63 4.68
N HIS A 63 2.54 -23.88 4.22
CA HIS A 63 2.38 -24.19 2.80
C HIS A 63 0.98 -23.80 2.28
N ARG A 64 -0.08 -24.06 3.04
CA ARG A 64 -1.45 -23.73 2.65
C ARG A 64 -1.64 -22.22 2.46
N GLU A 65 -1.14 -21.41 3.39
CA GLU A 65 -1.37 -19.96 3.37
C GLU A 65 -0.45 -19.24 2.37
N ILE A 66 0.83 -19.61 2.25
CA ILE A 66 1.73 -18.93 1.32
C ILE A 66 1.45 -19.30 -0.16
N PHE A 67 0.88 -20.48 -0.43
CA PHE A 67 0.52 -20.90 -1.79
C PHE A 67 -0.99 -20.86 -2.07
N ALA A 68 -1.78 -20.13 -1.27
CA ALA A 68 -3.24 -20.05 -1.40
C ALA A 68 -3.70 -19.60 -2.80
N ASP A 69 -2.97 -18.65 -3.41
CA ASP A 69 -3.25 -18.11 -4.75
C ASP A 69 -2.99 -19.11 -5.89
N TRP A 70 -2.31 -20.23 -5.60
CA TRP A 70 -1.88 -21.20 -6.62
C TRP A 70 -2.75 -22.46 -6.69
N LYS A 71 -3.82 -22.53 -5.89
CA LYS A 71 -4.59 -23.77 -5.64
C LYS A 71 -5.33 -24.35 -6.86
N GLU A 72 -5.71 -23.52 -7.83
CA GLU A 72 -6.51 -23.90 -9.02
C GLU A 72 -5.69 -23.98 -10.32
N GLN A 73 -4.36 -23.98 -10.22
CA GLN A 73 -3.48 -24.00 -11.39
C GLN A 73 -3.41 -25.40 -11.99
N ILE A 74 -3.50 -25.52 -13.31
CA ILE A 74 -3.50 -26.83 -13.99
C ILE A 74 -2.18 -27.60 -13.80
N ILE A 75 -1.08 -26.89 -13.54
CA ILE A 75 0.24 -27.47 -13.30
C ILE A 75 0.41 -28.07 -11.88
N VAL A 76 -0.65 -28.10 -11.09
CA VAL A 76 -0.67 -28.52 -9.69
C VAL A 76 -1.39 -29.85 -9.55
N ASN A 77 -0.74 -30.80 -8.88
CA ASN A 77 -1.31 -32.12 -8.61
C ASN A 77 -1.87 -32.27 -7.17
N HIS A 78 -1.75 -31.25 -6.31
CA HIS A 78 -2.30 -31.26 -4.94
C HIS A 78 -2.72 -29.88 -4.45
N ARG A 79 -3.74 -29.84 -3.58
CA ARG A 79 -4.11 -28.61 -2.87
C ARG A 79 -2.96 -28.14 -1.96
N PRO A 80 -2.75 -26.82 -1.81
CA PRO A 80 -1.77 -26.29 -0.87
C PRO A 80 -1.95 -26.86 0.54
N GLY A 81 -0.86 -27.35 1.15
CA GLY A 81 -0.85 -27.95 2.49
C GLY A 81 -1.21 -29.44 2.53
N THR A 82 -1.59 -30.05 1.40
CA THR A 82 -1.89 -31.48 1.33
C THR A 82 -0.68 -32.28 0.87
N MET A 83 -0.17 -33.17 1.73
CA MET A 83 0.87 -34.13 1.39
C MET A 83 0.23 -35.38 0.77
N LEU A 84 0.46 -35.68 -0.50
CA LEU A 84 -0.21 -36.78 -1.20
C LEU A 84 0.35 -38.17 -0.83
N GLU A 85 1.67 -38.29 -0.83
CA GLU A 85 2.36 -39.58 -0.72
C GLU A 85 2.40 -40.08 0.74
N LYS A 86 1.80 -41.24 1.00
CA LYS A 86 1.72 -41.85 2.35
C LYS A 86 3.10 -42.04 2.99
N GLU A 87 4.07 -42.54 2.22
CA GLU A 87 5.42 -42.77 2.73
C GLU A 87 6.14 -41.47 3.09
N LYS A 88 6.05 -40.44 2.24
CA LYS A 88 6.60 -39.11 2.57
C LYS A 88 5.93 -38.49 3.78
N ARG A 89 4.60 -38.67 3.96
CA ARG A 89 3.90 -38.23 5.18
C ARG A 89 4.44 -38.90 6.43
N LYS A 90 4.69 -40.21 6.37
CA LYS A 90 5.26 -40.99 7.48
C LYS A 90 6.68 -40.51 7.79
N GLN A 91 7.54 -40.40 6.78
CA GLN A 91 8.91 -39.90 6.92
C GLN A 91 8.94 -38.47 7.47
N PHE A 92 8.07 -37.59 6.96
CA PHE A 92 7.91 -36.22 7.44
C PHE A 92 7.59 -36.18 8.93
N ARG A 93 6.61 -36.98 9.37
CA ARG A 93 6.20 -37.05 10.78
C ARG A 93 7.34 -37.54 11.67
N VAL A 94 8.11 -38.54 11.23
CA VAL A 94 9.29 -39.03 11.96
C VAL A 94 10.36 -37.94 12.11
N VAL A 95 10.60 -37.12 11.07
CA VAL A 95 11.55 -36.01 11.16
C VAL A 95 11.06 -34.90 12.10
N ILE A 96 9.76 -34.58 12.11
CA ILE A 96 9.18 -33.62 13.06
C ILE A 96 9.25 -34.16 14.50
N GLU A 97 8.93 -35.44 14.71
CA GLU A 97 9.01 -36.09 16.01
C GLU A 97 10.41 -35.99 16.62
N ARG A 98 11.46 -36.13 15.80
CA ARG A 98 12.86 -36.01 16.23
C ARG A 98 13.23 -34.67 16.86
N LEU A 99 12.45 -33.60 16.63
CA LEU A 99 12.65 -32.30 17.28
C LEU A 99 12.23 -32.31 18.75
N VAL A 100 11.39 -33.26 19.19
CA VAL A 100 10.90 -33.34 20.56
C VAL A 100 11.52 -34.57 21.22
N LEU A 101 12.08 -34.40 22.41
CA LEU A 101 12.69 -35.48 23.17
C LEU A 101 11.67 -36.63 23.34
N ASN A 102 12.12 -37.86 23.18
CA ASN A 102 11.30 -39.06 23.34
C ASN A 102 12.07 -40.10 24.15
N ASN A 103 11.89 -40.06 25.48
CA ASN A 103 12.41 -41.04 26.44
C ASN A 103 13.89 -41.42 26.22
N GLY A 104 14.73 -40.46 25.81
CA GLY A 104 16.18 -40.62 25.58
C GLY A 104 16.58 -41.20 24.22
N SER A 105 15.66 -41.64 23.37
CA SER A 105 15.96 -42.29 22.09
C SER A 105 16.51 -41.36 20.99
N ASN A 106 16.33 -40.05 21.14
CA ASN A 106 16.71 -39.02 20.17
C ASN A 106 17.41 -37.82 20.82
N HIS A 107 18.18 -38.08 21.89
CA HIS A 107 18.91 -37.03 22.62
C HIS A 107 19.84 -36.20 21.71
N ASP A 108 20.31 -36.76 20.60
CA ASP A 108 21.24 -36.11 19.67
C ASP A 108 20.55 -35.24 18.62
N SER A 109 19.20 -35.25 18.55
CA SER A 109 18.44 -34.45 17.57
C SER A 109 17.37 -33.54 18.19
N ALA A 110 16.93 -33.81 19.42
CA ALA A 110 15.87 -33.06 20.07
C ALA A 110 16.26 -31.58 20.30
N ILE A 111 15.29 -30.68 20.13
CA ILE A 111 15.39 -29.24 20.44
C ILE A 111 14.37 -28.87 21.53
N PHE A 112 13.28 -29.65 21.67
CA PHE A 112 12.28 -29.49 22.72
C PHE A 112 12.33 -30.67 23.70
N ASP A 113 12.05 -30.43 24.98
CA ASP A 113 11.84 -31.48 25.97
C ASP A 113 10.40 -32.07 25.88
N ASN A 114 10.10 -33.05 26.74
CA ASN A 114 8.77 -33.68 26.80
C ASN A 114 7.64 -32.71 27.21
N ASN A 115 7.99 -31.58 27.82
CA ASN A 115 7.06 -30.54 28.24
C ASN A 115 6.94 -29.42 27.18
N GLY A 116 7.69 -29.51 26.08
CA GLY A 116 7.68 -28.54 25.00
C GLY A 116 8.53 -27.29 25.26
N PHE A 117 9.39 -27.29 26.29
CA PHE A 117 10.40 -26.25 26.48
C PHE A 117 11.58 -26.47 25.55
N VAL A 118 12.22 -25.39 25.12
CA VAL A 118 13.44 -25.47 24.32
C VAL A 118 14.62 -25.86 25.20
N ILE A 119 15.43 -26.80 24.75
CA ILE A 119 16.62 -27.28 25.45
C ILE A 119 17.83 -26.47 24.98
N GLN A 120 18.64 -25.99 25.93
CA GLN A 120 19.91 -25.36 25.62
C GLN A 120 20.94 -26.42 25.22
N HIS A 121 21.49 -26.27 24.03
CA HIS A 121 22.43 -27.20 23.41
C HIS A 121 23.59 -26.42 22.78
N ALA A 122 24.82 -26.85 23.04
CA ALA A 122 26.00 -26.26 22.39
C ALA A 122 26.04 -26.57 20.88
N ASP A 123 25.43 -27.67 20.47
CA ASP A 123 25.34 -28.21 19.11
C ASP A 123 23.98 -27.89 18.42
N ILE A 124 23.32 -26.80 18.81
CA ILE A 124 22.01 -26.41 18.25
C ILE A 124 22.05 -26.26 16.71
N ALA A 125 23.16 -25.81 16.15
CA ALA A 125 23.31 -25.64 14.71
C ALA A 125 23.32 -27.00 13.98
N GLU A 126 23.98 -28.00 14.55
CA GLU A 126 24.03 -29.38 14.05
C GLU A 126 22.65 -30.05 14.10
N ARG A 127 21.90 -29.83 15.19
CA ARG A 127 20.52 -30.33 15.33
C ARG A 127 19.58 -29.74 14.28
N LEU A 128 19.64 -28.41 14.10
CA LEU A 128 18.88 -27.71 13.06
C LEU A 128 19.27 -28.18 11.65
N ALA A 129 20.57 -28.40 11.40
CA ALA A 129 21.07 -28.92 10.13
C ALA A 129 20.54 -30.32 9.82
N GLY A 130 20.53 -31.21 10.82
CA GLY A 130 20.01 -32.57 10.67
C GLY A 130 18.51 -32.59 10.36
N PHE A 131 17.74 -31.72 11.04
CA PHE A 131 16.33 -31.53 10.74
C PHE A 131 16.09 -30.96 9.34
N TYR A 132 16.82 -29.91 8.97
CA TYR A 132 16.70 -29.25 7.68
C TYR A 132 17.01 -30.20 6.53
N ASP A 133 18.12 -30.94 6.62
CA ASP A 133 18.52 -31.92 5.60
C ASP A 133 17.49 -33.06 5.45
N GLY A 134 16.97 -33.56 6.58
CA GLY A 134 15.91 -34.58 6.58
C GLY A 134 14.67 -34.12 5.80
N LEU A 135 14.16 -32.92 6.06
CA LEU A 135 13.00 -32.38 5.34
C LEU A 135 13.31 -32.02 3.88
N ARG A 136 14.52 -31.52 3.60
CA ARG A 136 14.99 -31.21 2.25
C ARG A 136 15.03 -32.44 1.34
N CYS A 137 15.34 -33.61 1.91
CA CYS A 137 15.35 -34.89 1.22
C CYS A 137 13.93 -35.44 0.99
N ILE A 138 13.05 -35.37 1.99
CA ILE A 138 11.68 -35.92 1.92
C ILE A 138 10.84 -35.21 0.85
N ARG A 139 10.88 -33.87 0.82
CA ARG A 139 10.08 -33.02 -0.09
C ARG A 139 8.59 -33.43 -0.08
N PRO A 140 7.87 -33.20 1.02
CA PRO A 140 6.51 -33.70 1.23
C PRO A 140 5.47 -33.18 0.23
N TYR A 141 5.76 -32.07 -0.47
CA TYR A 141 4.91 -31.48 -1.50
C TYR A 141 5.50 -31.63 -2.90
N SER A 142 4.70 -31.46 -3.95
CA SER A 142 5.20 -31.47 -5.33
C SER A 142 5.88 -30.15 -5.73
N TYR A 143 5.56 -29.05 -5.03
CA TYR A 143 6.15 -27.73 -5.20
C TYR A 143 6.34 -27.04 -3.87
N GLY A 144 7.04 -25.90 -3.86
CA GLY A 144 7.05 -25.00 -2.69
C GLY A 144 7.87 -25.45 -1.48
N ASN A 145 8.29 -26.72 -1.40
CA ASN A 145 8.99 -27.30 -0.24
C ASN A 145 10.08 -26.42 0.37
N ARG A 146 10.93 -25.84 -0.47
CA ARG A 146 12.08 -25.04 -0.02
C ARG A 146 11.65 -23.79 0.72
N ILE A 147 10.77 -22.98 0.11
CA ILE A 147 10.27 -21.75 0.74
C ILE A 147 9.47 -22.09 2.01
N THR A 148 8.68 -23.17 1.99
CA THR A 148 7.96 -23.64 3.19
C THR A 148 8.93 -24.02 4.31
N LEU A 149 10.03 -24.72 4.00
CA LEU A 149 11.03 -25.12 4.97
C LEU A 149 11.79 -23.91 5.53
N ASP A 150 12.28 -23.02 4.66
CA ASP A 150 12.99 -21.80 5.08
C ASP A 150 12.09 -20.93 6.00
N PHE A 151 10.80 -20.81 5.65
CA PHE A 151 9.80 -20.10 6.44
C PHE A 151 9.52 -20.80 7.78
N PHE A 152 9.37 -22.12 7.79
CA PHE A 152 9.13 -22.89 9.01
C PHE A 152 10.28 -22.72 10.00
N ILE A 153 11.53 -22.82 9.53
CA ILE A 153 12.73 -22.63 10.36
C ILE A 153 12.81 -21.21 10.91
N THR A 154 12.55 -20.21 10.07
CA THR A 154 12.51 -18.81 10.52
C THR A 154 11.43 -18.60 11.58
N THR A 155 10.26 -19.23 11.41
CA THR A 155 9.16 -19.17 12.38
C THR A 155 9.53 -19.86 13.69
N LEU A 156 10.17 -21.04 13.61
CA LEU A 156 10.68 -21.80 14.75
C LEU A 156 11.66 -20.96 15.58
N GLY A 157 12.61 -20.30 14.91
CA GLY A 157 13.60 -19.43 15.56
C GLY A 157 13.03 -18.14 16.16
N ASN A 158 11.78 -17.79 15.83
CA ASN A 158 11.08 -16.63 16.40
C ASN A 158 10.02 -17.01 17.44
N LEU A 159 9.85 -18.29 17.76
CA LEU A 159 8.99 -18.70 18.88
C LEU A 159 9.49 -18.06 20.18
N PRO A 160 8.60 -17.54 21.06
CA PRO A 160 9.00 -17.02 22.37
C PRO A 160 9.83 -18.03 23.17
N ALA A 161 9.45 -19.31 23.15
CA ALA A 161 10.19 -20.39 23.81
C ALA A 161 11.61 -20.58 23.25
N PHE A 162 11.79 -20.42 21.93
CA PHE A 162 13.12 -20.50 21.30
C PHE A 162 13.97 -19.28 21.67
N LYS A 163 13.39 -18.09 21.61
CA LYS A 163 14.09 -16.85 21.98
C LYS A 163 14.41 -16.75 23.47
N ALA A 164 13.68 -17.44 24.34
CA ALA A 164 14.03 -17.52 25.76
C ALA A 164 15.38 -18.23 26.01
N VAL A 165 15.82 -19.10 25.08
CA VAL A 165 17.08 -19.84 25.17
C VAL A 165 18.13 -19.30 24.20
N TYR A 166 17.71 -18.93 23.00
CA TYR A 166 18.53 -18.37 21.92
C TYR A 166 17.98 -16.99 21.53
N GLU A 167 18.27 -15.99 22.35
CA GLU A 167 17.69 -14.62 22.32
C GLU A 167 17.55 -14.02 20.91
N GLN A 168 18.58 -14.20 20.09
CA GLN A 168 18.71 -13.58 18.78
C GLN A 168 18.03 -14.37 17.65
N GLY A 169 17.46 -15.53 17.97
CA GLY A 169 16.72 -16.40 17.05
C GLY A 169 17.50 -16.81 15.80
N ILE A 170 16.76 -17.25 14.79
CA ILE A 170 17.31 -17.64 13.47
C ILE A 170 16.99 -16.54 12.46
N ASP A 171 18.00 -16.04 11.75
CA ASP A 171 17.84 -15.03 10.70
C ASP A 171 18.74 -15.33 9.48
N PHE A 172 18.15 -15.73 8.35
CA PHE A 172 18.93 -16.07 7.17
C PHE A 172 19.51 -14.87 6.42
N ARG A 173 19.24 -13.63 6.85
CA ARG A 173 19.99 -12.45 6.36
C ARG A 173 21.45 -12.46 6.82
N ARG A 174 21.78 -13.26 7.85
CA ARG A 174 23.13 -13.42 8.39
C ARG A 174 23.99 -14.42 7.61
N LEU A 175 23.43 -15.11 6.61
CA LEU A 175 24.14 -16.08 5.77
C LEU A 175 25.20 -15.41 4.87
N THR A 176 26.20 -16.17 4.44
CA THR A 176 27.05 -15.85 3.28
C THR A 176 26.44 -16.38 1.99
N HIS A 177 26.99 -15.96 0.84
CA HIS A 177 26.57 -16.49 -0.46
C HIS A 177 26.69 -18.02 -0.50
N GLU A 178 27.82 -18.57 -0.05
CA GLU A 178 28.09 -20.01 -0.04
C GLU A 178 27.07 -20.76 0.83
N ASP A 179 26.70 -20.21 1.99
CA ASP A 179 25.70 -20.82 2.86
C ASP A 179 24.34 -20.95 2.15
N THR A 180 23.94 -19.95 1.38
CA THR A 180 22.67 -19.99 0.63
C THR A 180 22.65 -21.06 -0.44
N VAL A 181 23.79 -21.27 -1.12
CA VAL A 181 23.96 -22.36 -2.09
C VAL A 181 23.91 -23.71 -1.37
N VAL A 182 24.62 -23.83 -0.24
CA VAL A 182 24.71 -25.07 0.56
C VAL A 182 23.34 -25.52 1.08
N LEU A 183 22.53 -24.61 1.64
CA LEU A 183 21.20 -24.97 2.14
C LEU A 183 20.34 -25.59 1.04
N HIS A 184 20.49 -25.14 -0.20
CA HIS A 184 19.59 -25.52 -1.30
C HIS A 184 20.15 -26.55 -2.27
N HIS A 185 21.42 -26.90 -2.15
CA HIS A 185 22.06 -27.90 -2.99
C HIS A 185 21.82 -29.32 -2.43
N PRO A 186 21.23 -30.25 -3.20
CA PRO A 186 20.83 -31.57 -2.70
C PRO A 186 21.97 -32.42 -2.11
N ASN A 187 23.20 -32.20 -2.58
CA ASN A 187 24.37 -32.99 -2.18
C ASN A 187 25.25 -32.29 -1.14
N SER A 188 24.78 -31.18 -0.55
CA SER A 188 25.56 -30.53 0.51
C SER A 188 25.63 -31.41 1.73
N ASP A 189 26.85 -31.57 2.26
CA ASP A 189 27.09 -32.36 3.46
C ASP A 189 26.54 -31.68 4.72
N HIS A 190 26.38 -32.49 5.77
CA HIS A 190 25.84 -32.03 7.04
C HIS A 190 26.70 -30.93 7.69
N SER A 191 28.03 -30.99 7.58
CA SER A 191 28.95 -30.03 8.18
C SER A 191 28.77 -28.63 7.59
N ALA A 192 28.61 -28.54 6.28
CA ALA A 192 28.35 -27.30 5.55
C ALA A 192 27.00 -26.71 5.94
N ILE A 193 25.95 -27.53 6.08
CA ILE A 193 24.63 -27.09 6.53
C ILE A 193 24.70 -26.58 7.98
N SER A 194 25.41 -27.30 8.87
CA SER A 194 25.63 -26.87 10.26
C SER A 194 26.35 -25.52 10.31
N LYS A 195 27.37 -25.31 9.47
CA LYS A 195 28.05 -24.02 9.35
C LYS A 195 27.08 -22.89 8.95
N ALA A 196 26.21 -23.14 7.97
CA ALA A 196 25.19 -22.16 7.58
C ALA A 196 24.24 -21.81 8.75
N PHE A 197 23.84 -22.79 9.56
CA PHE A 197 23.03 -22.54 10.76
C PHE A 197 23.78 -21.78 11.85
N ARG A 198 25.07 -22.03 12.05
CA ARG A 198 25.89 -21.21 12.97
C ARG A 198 25.89 -19.75 12.53
N HIS A 199 26.06 -19.50 11.24
CA HIS A 199 25.97 -18.13 10.71
C HIS A 199 24.58 -17.52 10.87
N ALA A 200 23.50 -18.29 10.67
CA ALA A 200 22.12 -17.81 10.85
C ALA A 200 21.78 -17.48 12.32
N LEU A 201 22.43 -18.14 13.28
CA LEU A 201 22.27 -17.92 14.73
C LEU A 201 23.18 -16.82 15.28
N ASP A 202 24.25 -16.44 14.57
CA ASP A 202 25.25 -15.48 15.04
C ASP A 202 24.77 -14.01 14.89
N PRO A 203 24.45 -13.31 15.99
CA PRO A 203 23.95 -11.94 15.92
C PRO A 203 24.96 -10.93 15.38
N THR A 204 26.26 -11.21 15.48
CA THR A 204 27.33 -10.29 15.03
C THR A 204 27.35 -10.12 13.51
N ARG A 205 26.70 -11.03 12.78
CA ARG A 205 26.55 -11.01 11.32
C ARG A 205 25.36 -10.17 10.83
N SER A 206 24.56 -9.62 11.74
CA SER A 206 23.39 -8.83 11.39
C SER A 206 23.77 -7.59 10.58
N LYS A 207 23.04 -7.32 9.51
CA LYS A 207 23.25 -6.15 8.65
C LYS A 207 22.13 -5.14 8.86
N ASN A 208 22.51 -3.88 9.02
CA ASN A 208 21.58 -2.77 9.14
C ASN A 208 21.35 -2.10 7.79
N LEU A 209 20.20 -1.47 7.63
CA LEU A 209 19.94 -0.58 6.51
C LEU A 209 20.82 0.66 6.63
N ALA A 210 21.70 0.88 5.65
CA ALA A 210 22.51 2.09 5.57
C ALA A 210 21.70 3.19 4.89
N ASN A 211 21.04 4.04 5.69
CA ASN A 211 20.35 5.22 5.18
C ASN A 211 21.27 6.44 5.21
N GLN A 212 21.33 7.16 4.09
CA GLN A 212 21.90 8.50 4.03
C GLN A 212 20.77 9.54 4.11
N ALA A 213 21.03 10.68 4.76
CA ALA A 213 20.00 11.71 4.91
C ALA A 213 19.63 12.31 3.54
N ASN A 214 18.33 12.40 3.26
CA ASN A 214 17.77 13.04 2.07
C ASN A 214 18.28 12.47 0.72
N SER A 215 18.62 11.18 0.61
CA SER A 215 19.17 10.65 -0.65
C SER A 215 18.21 10.71 -1.84
N TYR A 216 16.90 10.70 -1.61
CA TYR A 216 15.93 10.99 -2.67
C TYR A 216 15.80 12.48 -3.01
N GLY A 217 16.37 13.37 -2.20
CA GLY A 217 16.24 14.82 -2.26
C GLY A 217 15.38 15.38 -1.12
N LYS A 218 15.56 16.68 -0.84
CA LYS A 218 14.76 17.43 0.14
C LYS A 218 13.71 18.26 -0.58
N TRP A 219 12.45 18.14 -0.16
CA TRP A 219 11.40 19.04 -0.61
C TRP A 219 11.47 20.35 0.16
N PRO A 220 11.16 21.51 -0.44
CA PRO A 220 11.02 22.75 0.30
C PRO A 220 9.92 22.64 1.35
N GLU A 221 10.30 22.94 2.59
CA GLU A 221 9.42 22.98 3.76
C GLU A 221 9.61 24.33 4.43
N ASN A 222 9.13 25.39 3.79
CA ASN A 222 9.31 26.75 4.32
C ASN A 222 8.42 26.95 5.56
N LYS A 223 8.96 26.53 6.71
CA LYS A 223 8.33 26.66 8.03
C LYS A 223 9.33 27.18 9.05
N ARG A 224 8.83 27.91 10.05
CA ARG A 224 9.61 28.40 11.19
C ARG A 224 8.87 28.14 12.48
N PHE A 225 9.58 27.65 13.49
CA PHE A 225 9.02 27.47 14.83
C PHE A 225 9.24 28.73 15.67
N LEU A 226 8.17 29.22 16.30
CA LEU A 226 8.20 30.29 17.31
C LEU A 226 7.63 29.70 18.61
N GLN A 227 8.43 29.60 19.68
CA GLN A 227 8.04 28.94 20.93
C GLN A 227 7.39 27.55 20.73
N GLY A 228 7.92 26.77 19.77
CA GLY A 228 7.40 25.44 19.45
C GLY A 228 6.16 25.41 18.54
N ILE A 229 5.62 26.57 18.14
CA ILE A 229 4.48 26.67 17.21
C ILE A 229 5.01 26.86 15.77
N PRO A 230 4.64 25.99 14.81
CA PRO A 230 5.06 26.11 13.43
C PRO A 230 4.23 27.14 12.65
N PHE A 231 4.91 28.03 11.95
CA PHE A 231 4.33 29.02 11.05
C PHE A 231 4.87 28.86 9.63
N LEU A 232 4.05 29.22 8.65
CA LEU A 232 4.49 29.34 7.26
C LEU A 232 5.53 30.47 7.17
N SER A 233 6.66 30.20 6.53
CA SER A 233 7.73 31.17 6.39
C SER A 233 8.07 31.42 4.93
N HIS A 234 8.77 32.53 4.69
CA HIS A 234 9.33 32.88 3.39
C HIS A 234 10.62 33.67 3.61
N THR A 235 11.52 33.66 2.64
CA THR A 235 12.70 34.54 2.64
C THR A 235 12.63 35.39 1.39
N THR A 236 12.62 36.71 1.55
CA THR A 236 12.51 37.66 0.44
C THR A 236 13.74 37.58 -0.48
N PRO A 237 13.71 38.12 -1.71
CA PRO A 237 14.87 38.20 -2.58
C PRO A 237 16.09 38.90 -1.94
N GLU A 238 15.86 39.81 -1.01
CA GLU A 238 16.87 40.54 -0.23
C GLU A 238 17.40 39.73 0.97
N GLY A 239 16.93 38.48 1.17
CA GLY A 239 17.38 37.60 2.25
C GLY A 239 16.67 37.81 3.59
N ILE A 240 15.57 38.56 3.64
CA ILE A 240 14.84 38.83 4.89
C ILE A 240 13.96 37.63 5.21
N ALA A 241 14.19 37.01 6.38
CA ALA A 241 13.35 35.93 6.87
C ALA A 241 12.01 36.49 7.42
N CYS A 242 10.90 36.02 6.87
CA CYS A 242 9.55 36.45 7.19
C CYS A 242 8.66 35.29 7.62
N ILE A 243 7.64 35.61 8.41
CA ILE A 243 6.45 34.78 8.61
C ILE A 243 5.32 35.32 7.73
N VAL A 244 4.50 34.43 7.21
CA VAL A 244 3.44 34.74 6.25
C VAL A 244 2.09 34.88 6.95
N THR A 245 1.30 35.91 6.63
CA THR A 245 -0.11 36.03 7.06
C THR A 245 -1.05 35.26 6.13
N VAL A 246 -2.28 34.99 6.57
CA VAL A 246 -3.27 34.25 5.77
C VAL A 246 -3.74 35.00 4.52
N ASN A 247 -3.39 36.27 4.33
CA ASN A 247 -3.61 36.99 3.07
C ASN A 247 -2.30 37.21 2.27
N GLY A 248 -1.22 36.51 2.63
CA GLY A 248 0.07 36.52 1.94
C GLY A 248 1.04 37.62 2.39
N GLY A 249 0.72 38.42 3.40
CA GLY A 249 1.60 39.47 3.92
C GLY A 249 2.88 38.89 4.52
N LEU A 250 4.01 39.53 4.25
CA LEU A 250 5.34 39.14 4.72
C LEU A 250 5.73 39.99 5.92
N VAL A 251 5.79 39.35 7.09
CA VAL A 251 6.13 40.00 8.37
C VAL A 251 7.54 39.57 8.77
N PRO A 252 8.53 40.48 8.87
CA PRO A 252 9.89 40.13 9.24
C PRO A 252 9.93 39.40 10.59
N LEU A 253 10.72 38.33 10.68
CA LEU A 253 10.81 37.52 11.90
C LEU A 253 11.21 38.35 13.14
N GLN A 254 12.02 39.40 12.91
CA GLN A 254 12.58 40.26 13.96
C GLN A 254 11.52 41.17 14.61
N THR A 255 10.40 41.43 13.93
CA THR A 255 9.33 42.31 14.42
C THR A 255 8.28 41.55 15.24
N ILE A 256 8.35 40.21 15.26
CA ILE A 256 7.41 39.36 15.97
C ILE A 256 7.79 39.27 17.45
N GLN A 257 6.97 39.86 18.31
CA GLN A 257 7.12 39.75 19.76
C GLN A 257 6.58 38.41 20.25
N VAL A 258 7.46 37.41 20.30
CA VAL A 258 7.09 36.02 20.59
C VAL A 258 6.47 35.84 22.00
N ASP A 259 6.78 36.74 22.95
CA ASP A 259 6.21 36.71 24.30
C ASP A 259 4.69 36.99 24.36
N GLN A 260 4.10 37.48 23.26
CA GLN A 260 2.66 37.70 23.14
C GLN A 260 1.86 36.41 22.85
N PHE A 261 2.53 35.27 22.57
CA PHE A 261 1.84 33.99 22.43
C PHE A 261 1.46 33.42 23.80
N ILE A 262 0.24 33.69 24.25
CA ILE A 262 -0.23 33.25 25.58
C ILE A 262 -0.58 31.74 25.57
N THR A 263 0.07 30.99 26.45
CA THR A 263 -0.24 29.57 26.72
C THR A 263 -1.67 29.43 27.25
N GLY A 264 -2.46 28.52 26.66
CA GLY A 264 -3.85 28.26 27.08
C GLY A 264 -4.93 29.08 26.39
N GLN A 265 -4.58 30.10 25.59
CA GLN A 265 -5.53 30.85 24.76
C GLN A 265 -5.65 30.24 23.35
N HIS A 266 -6.76 30.53 22.66
CA HIS A 266 -6.93 30.11 21.26
C HIS A 266 -6.14 31.04 20.33
N PHE A 267 -5.57 30.49 19.27
CA PHE A 267 -4.79 31.29 18.32
C PHE A 267 -5.64 32.38 17.64
N SER A 268 -6.92 32.11 17.41
CA SER A 268 -7.90 33.09 16.91
C SER A 268 -8.12 34.29 17.84
N ASP A 269 -7.79 34.16 19.13
CA ASP A 269 -8.02 35.19 20.13
C ASP A 269 -6.82 36.14 20.29
N ASN A 270 -5.66 35.79 19.71
CA ASN A 270 -4.47 36.64 19.68
C ASN A 270 -4.04 36.95 18.24
N PRO A 271 -4.82 37.74 17.48
CA PRO A 271 -4.29 38.32 16.25
C PRO A 271 -3.23 39.35 16.65
N LEU A 272 -1.96 38.93 16.66
CA LEU A 272 -0.84 39.86 16.72
C LEU A 272 -1.12 40.96 15.67
N SER A 273 -1.09 42.23 16.06
CA SER A 273 -1.28 43.35 15.13
C SER A 273 -0.05 43.49 14.24
N VAL A 274 0.09 42.57 13.28
CA VAL A 274 1.27 42.44 12.42
C VAL A 274 1.14 43.23 11.12
N SER A 275 -0.02 43.82 10.85
CA SER A 275 -0.29 44.57 9.61
C SER A 275 0.65 45.75 9.41
N GLU A 276 1.00 46.45 10.50
CA GLU A 276 1.93 47.59 10.49
C GLU A 276 3.36 47.18 10.15
N GLN A 277 3.67 45.88 10.24
CA GLN A 277 5.00 45.31 10.04
C GLN A 277 5.11 44.54 8.72
N ILE A 278 4.08 44.58 7.86
CA ILE A 278 4.10 43.93 6.55
C ILE A 278 5.04 44.71 5.63
N ILE A 279 6.12 44.07 5.18
CA ILE A 279 7.11 44.67 4.27
C ILE A 279 6.84 44.35 2.79
N GLY A 280 5.83 43.55 2.51
CA GLY A 280 5.46 43.12 1.17
C GLY A 280 4.48 41.95 1.20
N TYR A 281 4.18 41.39 0.04
CA TYR A 281 3.29 40.24 -0.08
C TYR A 281 3.97 39.13 -0.88
N LEU A 282 3.61 37.89 -0.54
CA LEU A 282 4.03 36.70 -1.22
C LEU A 282 3.51 36.73 -2.67
N PRO A 283 4.36 36.59 -3.70
CA PRO A 283 3.92 36.62 -5.09
C PRO A 283 2.90 35.52 -5.40
N GLY A 284 1.92 35.81 -6.26
CA GLY A 284 0.87 34.86 -6.65
C GLY A 284 -0.30 34.76 -5.67
N THR A 285 -0.38 35.69 -4.70
CA THR A 285 -1.44 35.75 -3.70
C THR A 285 -2.34 36.98 -3.84
N GLU A 286 -2.27 37.67 -4.98
CA GLU A 286 -2.98 38.92 -5.25
C GLU A 286 -4.50 38.75 -5.14
N ASP A 287 -5.01 37.61 -5.59
CA ASP A 287 -6.44 37.26 -5.53
C ASP A 287 -6.99 37.14 -4.09
N LEU A 288 -6.11 36.98 -3.09
CA LEU A 288 -6.48 36.95 -1.68
C LEU A 288 -6.78 38.34 -1.10
N ARG A 289 -6.49 39.41 -1.86
CA ARG A 289 -6.64 40.80 -1.45
C ARG A 289 -7.54 41.61 -2.39
N LEU A 290 -8.32 40.94 -3.23
CA LEU A 290 -9.28 41.61 -4.12
C LEU A 290 -10.32 42.42 -3.31
N PRO A 291 -10.78 43.58 -3.82
CA PRO A 291 -11.83 44.35 -3.17
C PRO A 291 -13.06 43.49 -2.85
N GLY A 292 -13.53 43.54 -1.61
CA GLY A 292 -14.67 42.75 -1.13
C GLY A 292 -14.34 41.35 -0.62
N LYS A 293 -13.09 40.88 -0.74
CA LYS A 293 -12.65 39.63 -0.11
C LYS A 293 -12.35 39.86 1.37
N THR A 294 -13.35 39.62 2.21
CA THR A 294 -13.26 39.82 3.68
C THR A 294 -12.87 38.55 4.43
N GLU A 295 -12.73 37.42 3.75
CA GLU A 295 -12.43 36.13 4.37
C GLU A 295 -11.53 35.27 3.48
N ILE A 296 -10.62 34.51 4.09
CA ILE A 296 -9.75 33.51 3.43
C ILE A 296 -10.10 32.13 3.97
N ASP A 297 -10.70 31.26 3.15
CA ASP A 297 -11.27 29.98 3.62
C ASP A 297 -12.11 30.15 4.90
N ALA A 298 -12.94 31.19 4.99
CA ALA A 298 -13.73 31.59 6.18
C ALA A 298 -12.93 32.22 7.35
N ILE A 299 -11.64 32.54 7.17
CA ILE A 299 -10.81 33.21 8.20
C ILE A 299 -11.09 34.70 8.01
N PRO A 300 -11.71 35.39 8.99
CA PRO A 300 -12.03 36.79 8.83
C PRO A 300 -10.75 37.63 8.68
N ILE A 301 -10.75 38.48 7.66
CA ILE A 301 -9.84 39.61 7.53
C ILE A 301 -10.54 40.78 8.21
N ARG A 302 -9.82 41.51 9.05
CA ARG A 302 -10.37 42.70 9.72
C ARG A 302 -10.69 43.79 8.69
N GLU A 303 -11.57 44.71 9.04
CA GLU A 303 -12.00 45.82 8.16
C GLU A 303 -10.84 46.73 7.71
N ASP A 304 -9.80 46.84 8.53
CA ASP A 304 -8.55 47.54 8.25
C ASP A 304 -7.55 46.73 7.39
N GLY A 305 -7.94 45.55 6.92
CA GLY A 305 -7.11 44.66 6.10
C GLY A 305 -6.13 43.79 6.89
N VAL A 306 -6.12 43.86 8.22
CA VAL A 306 -5.25 43.01 9.06
C VAL A 306 -5.69 41.55 8.95
N ALA A 307 -4.72 40.68 8.63
CA ALA A 307 -4.90 39.24 8.59
C ALA A 307 -3.97 38.53 9.61
N PRO A 308 -4.41 37.44 10.24
CA PRO A 308 -3.59 36.69 11.19
C PRO A 308 -2.39 36.01 10.52
N LEU A 309 -1.35 35.69 11.31
CA LEU A 309 -0.24 34.83 10.87
C LEU A 309 -0.75 33.44 10.48
N PHE A 310 -0.17 32.85 9.43
CA PHE A 310 -0.48 31.50 8.99
C PHE A 310 0.23 30.48 9.91
N CYS A 311 -0.50 30.01 10.92
CA CYS A 311 -0.07 28.92 11.79
C CYS A 311 -0.39 27.55 11.16
N LEU A 312 0.63 26.70 11.05
CA LEU A 312 0.54 25.34 10.49
C LEU A 312 -0.01 24.32 11.51
N ASP A 313 -0.13 24.71 12.79
CA ASP A 313 -0.64 23.87 13.89
C ASP A 313 -2.10 24.20 14.26
N ILE A 314 -2.91 24.47 13.25
CA ILE A 314 -4.34 24.75 13.39
C ILE A 314 -5.13 23.85 12.45
N ASN A 315 -6.20 23.25 12.95
CA ASN A 315 -7.14 22.52 12.10
C ASN A 315 -7.92 23.51 11.22
N ILE A 316 -7.73 23.43 9.89
CA ILE A 316 -8.36 24.32 8.90
C ILE A 316 -9.89 24.40 9.02
N LEU A 317 -10.54 23.31 9.43
CA LEU A 317 -12.00 23.20 9.52
C LEU A 317 -12.57 23.90 10.73
N THR A 318 -11.82 23.98 11.83
CA THR A 318 -12.32 24.51 13.11
C THR A 318 -11.59 25.74 13.59
N SER A 319 -10.44 26.09 12.99
CA SER A 319 -9.52 27.14 13.46
C SER A 319 -9.01 26.91 14.89
N LEU A 320 -8.92 25.65 15.32
CA LEU A 320 -8.47 25.26 16.66
C LEU A 320 -7.13 24.53 16.61
N ARG A 321 -6.31 24.71 17.65
CA ARG A 321 -5.11 23.90 17.89
C ARG A 321 -5.46 22.47 18.31
N PRO A 322 -4.54 21.49 18.18
CA PRO A 322 -4.84 20.08 18.46
C PRO A 322 -5.49 19.80 19.83
N PRO A 323 -5.07 20.41 20.96
CA PRO A 323 -5.70 20.15 22.25
C PRO A 323 -7.18 20.56 22.29
N SER A 324 -7.49 21.77 21.85
CA SER A 324 -8.87 22.27 21.83
C SER A 324 -9.74 21.61 20.77
N HIS A 325 -9.14 21.20 19.65
CA HIS A 325 -9.83 20.38 18.66
C HIS A 325 -10.20 19.00 19.22
N ALA A 326 -9.32 18.36 19.99
CA ALA A 326 -9.61 17.08 20.64
C ALA A 326 -10.77 17.20 21.64
N GLU A 327 -10.74 18.21 22.50
CA GLU A 327 -11.85 18.48 23.45
C GLU A 327 -13.18 18.76 22.74
N LEU A 328 -13.14 19.49 21.62
CA LEU A 328 -14.33 19.70 20.80
C LEU A 328 -14.87 18.37 20.27
N LEU A 329 -14.01 17.48 19.77
CA LEU A 329 -14.42 16.17 19.27
C LEU A 329 -15.01 15.30 20.38
N ASP A 330 -14.45 15.33 21.59
CA ASP A 330 -14.98 14.56 22.73
C ASP A 330 -16.38 15.04 23.13
N LEU A 331 -16.61 16.36 23.15
CA LEU A 331 -17.95 16.90 23.35
C LEU A 331 -18.91 16.49 22.22
N ILE A 332 -18.46 16.54 20.97
CA ILE A 332 -19.29 16.09 19.83
C ILE A 332 -19.65 14.61 19.98
N ARG A 333 -18.70 13.75 20.36
CA ARG A 333 -18.96 12.32 20.60
C ARG A 333 -19.97 12.11 21.73
N GLN A 334 -19.81 12.86 22.83
CA GLN A 334 -20.72 12.79 23.97
C GLN A 334 -22.17 13.16 23.61
N PHE A 335 -22.38 14.17 22.76
CA PHE A 335 -23.72 14.71 22.49
C PHE A 335 -24.32 14.31 21.13
N ALA A 336 -23.52 13.85 20.18
CA ALA A 336 -23.93 13.44 18.83
C ALA A 336 -23.57 11.98 18.48
N GLY A 337 -22.84 11.27 19.37
CA GLY A 337 -22.48 9.86 19.24
C GLY A 337 -21.03 9.63 18.81
N GLU A 338 -20.47 8.46 19.16
CA GLU A 338 -19.05 8.10 18.95
C GLU A 338 -18.55 8.26 17.50
N ASN A 339 -19.43 8.03 16.51
CA ASN A 339 -19.10 8.12 15.09
C ASN A 339 -19.40 9.50 14.47
N ALA A 340 -19.78 10.49 15.28
CA ALA A 340 -20.11 11.82 14.78
C ALA A 340 -18.86 12.56 14.30
N ASN A 341 -18.96 13.13 13.09
CA ASN A 341 -17.89 13.98 12.55
C ASN A 341 -18.09 15.45 12.97
N VAL A 342 -17.05 16.26 12.83
CA VAL A 342 -17.07 17.66 13.27
C VAL A 342 -18.14 18.52 12.57
N PHE A 343 -18.55 18.17 11.35
CA PHE A 343 -19.56 18.92 10.59
C PHE A 343 -20.99 18.75 11.12
N VAL A 344 -21.26 17.82 12.05
CA VAL A 344 -22.59 17.75 12.71
C VAL A 344 -22.91 19.00 13.53
N LEU A 345 -21.87 19.76 13.91
CA LEU A 345 -21.97 21.05 14.59
C LEU A 345 -22.28 22.21 13.62
N ALA A 346 -21.95 22.07 12.33
CA ALA A 346 -22.19 23.10 11.33
C ALA A 346 -23.70 23.39 11.23
N ASP A 347 -24.07 24.67 11.38
CA ASP A 347 -25.46 25.14 11.27
C ASP A 347 -26.45 24.42 12.23
N ASN A 348 -25.95 23.83 13.33
CA ASN A 348 -26.74 23.10 14.32
C ASN A 348 -26.82 23.83 15.67
N PRO A 349 -27.75 24.80 15.84
CA PRO A 349 -27.84 25.61 17.05
C PRO A 349 -28.22 24.78 18.29
N THR A 350 -28.99 23.71 18.11
CA THR A 350 -29.42 22.82 19.19
C THR A 350 -28.25 22.07 19.80
N LEU A 351 -27.40 21.46 18.98
CA LEU A 351 -26.20 20.77 19.45
C LEU A 351 -25.23 21.75 20.11
N LYS A 352 -25.02 22.93 19.50
CA LYS A 352 -24.22 24.01 20.09
C LYS A 352 -24.70 24.38 21.49
N ALA A 353 -26.00 24.58 21.69
CA ALA A 353 -26.57 24.95 22.98
C ALA A 353 -26.35 23.85 24.03
N LYS A 354 -26.55 22.57 23.67
CA LYS A 354 -26.27 21.42 24.55
C LYS A 354 -24.80 21.38 24.98
N MET A 355 -23.88 21.53 24.03
CA MET A 355 -22.44 21.53 24.31
C MET A 355 -22.05 22.73 25.18
N LEU A 356 -22.59 23.93 24.93
CA LEU A 356 -22.33 25.11 25.76
C LEU A 356 -22.81 24.92 27.19
N ALA A 357 -24.00 24.36 27.41
CA ALA A 357 -24.50 24.04 28.74
C ALA A 357 -23.59 23.04 29.48
N ALA A 358 -23.02 22.07 28.76
CA ALA A 358 -22.12 21.06 29.31
C ALA A 358 -20.76 21.62 29.80
N THR A 359 -20.34 22.79 29.28
CA THR A 359 -19.07 23.43 29.71
C THR A 359 -19.06 23.91 31.16
N ARG A 360 -20.23 23.98 31.83
CA ARG A 360 -20.38 24.47 33.21
C ARG A 360 -19.72 25.84 33.47
N GLY A 361 -19.65 26.69 32.45
CA GLY A 361 -19.04 28.03 32.57
C GLY A 361 -17.54 28.10 32.29
N GLU A 362 -16.89 27.01 31.86
CA GLU A 362 -15.48 27.06 31.47
C GLU A 362 -15.30 27.93 30.21
N VAL A 363 -14.82 29.17 30.42
CA VAL A 363 -14.71 30.20 29.38
C VAL A 363 -13.94 29.72 28.15
N ARG A 364 -12.81 29.03 28.37
CA ARG A 364 -11.96 28.51 27.29
C ARG A 364 -12.70 27.52 26.40
N LEU A 365 -13.44 26.58 26.99
CA LEU A 365 -14.19 25.56 26.27
C LEU A 365 -15.43 26.13 25.58
N GLN A 366 -16.11 27.09 26.21
CA GLN A 366 -17.18 27.85 25.55
C GLN A 366 -16.67 28.56 24.30
N ARG A 367 -15.48 29.18 24.41
CA ARG A 367 -14.83 29.85 23.29
C ARG A 367 -14.44 28.86 22.19
N THR A 368 -13.92 27.68 22.53
CA THR A 368 -13.64 26.57 21.59
C THR A 368 -14.87 26.24 20.73
N ILE A 369 -16.03 26.06 21.38
CA ILE A 369 -17.29 25.70 20.71
C ILE A 369 -17.76 26.83 19.79
N GLN A 370 -17.64 28.09 20.24
CA GLN A 370 -18.07 29.25 19.46
C GLN A 370 -17.24 29.43 18.18
N ILE A 371 -15.91 29.36 18.31
CA ILE A 371 -14.98 29.47 17.17
C ILE A 371 -15.30 28.39 16.14
N ALA A 372 -15.36 27.13 16.58
CA ALA A 372 -15.62 26.00 15.70
C ALA A 372 -17.00 26.10 15.03
N TYR A 373 -18.07 26.41 15.78
CA TYR A 373 -19.42 26.52 15.23
C TYR A 373 -19.52 27.56 14.10
N GLN A 374 -18.98 28.77 14.33
CA GLN A 374 -19.01 29.84 13.33
C GLN A 374 -18.20 29.45 12.08
N ARG A 375 -17.01 28.88 12.30
CA ARG A 375 -16.10 28.44 11.25
C ARG A 375 -16.72 27.34 10.38
N LEU A 376 -17.24 26.30 11.00
CA LEU A 376 -17.81 25.14 10.32
C LEU A 376 -19.02 25.51 9.47
N GLY A 377 -19.90 26.40 9.93
CA GLY A 377 -21.06 26.85 9.14
C GLY A 377 -20.66 27.62 7.87
N LYS A 378 -19.58 28.41 7.91
CA LYS A 378 -19.04 29.09 6.71
C LYS A 378 -18.38 28.11 5.75
N ILE A 379 -17.53 27.22 6.25
CA ILE A 379 -16.89 26.18 5.42
C ILE A 379 -17.94 25.25 4.81
N ASN A 380 -18.95 24.84 5.57
CA ASN A 380 -20.03 23.99 5.06
C ASN A 380 -20.74 24.66 3.86
N ARG A 381 -21.07 25.95 3.96
CA ARG A 381 -21.66 26.69 2.83
C ARG A 381 -20.74 26.74 1.60
N ALA A 382 -19.45 26.99 1.78
CA ALA A 382 -18.48 26.96 0.68
C ALA A 382 -18.40 25.58 0.01
N LEU A 383 -18.39 24.52 0.81
CA LEU A 383 -18.40 23.13 0.32
C LEU A 383 -19.70 22.78 -0.43
N GLN A 384 -20.86 23.24 0.04
CA GLN A 384 -22.14 23.02 -0.67
C GLN A 384 -22.19 23.77 -2.01
N LEU A 385 -21.64 24.99 -2.06
CA LEU A 385 -21.53 25.74 -3.32
C LEU A 385 -20.62 25.01 -4.32
N ALA A 386 -19.45 24.55 -3.87
CA ALA A 386 -18.55 23.76 -4.70
C ALA A 386 -19.21 22.46 -5.19
N LEU A 387 -19.95 21.78 -4.31
CA LEU A 387 -20.73 20.59 -4.65
C LEU A 387 -21.75 20.89 -5.77
N ALA A 388 -22.55 21.95 -5.63
CA ALA A 388 -23.53 22.33 -6.65
C ALA A 388 -22.88 22.59 -8.02
N ASN A 389 -21.72 23.28 -8.02
CA ASN A 389 -20.98 23.57 -9.26
C ASN A 389 -20.47 22.29 -9.94
N ILE A 390 -19.94 21.34 -9.18
CA ILE A 390 -19.43 20.05 -9.68
C ILE A 390 -20.54 19.25 -10.40
N PHE A 391 -21.77 19.32 -9.92
CA PHE A 391 -22.91 18.55 -10.44
C PHE A 391 -23.78 19.30 -11.46
N SER A 392 -23.53 20.59 -11.72
CA SER A 392 -24.36 21.47 -12.56
C SER A 392 -24.72 20.94 -13.96
N SER A 393 -23.89 20.05 -14.52
CA SER A 393 -24.05 19.47 -15.87
C SER A 393 -24.23 17.95 -15.87
N LYS A 394 -24.50 17.33 -14.71
CA LYS A 394 -24.50 15.87 -14.55
C LYS A 394 -25.92 15.34 -14.37
N THR A 395 -26.19 14.20 -15.00
CA THR A 395 -27.52 13.58 -15.00
C THR A 395 -27.46 12.17 -14.43
N PRO A 396 -28.48 11.74 -13.65
CA PRO A 396 -28.62 10.37 -13.19
C PRO A 396 -28.63 9.37 -14.35
N VAL A 397 -28.13 8.16 -14.10
CA VAL A 397 -28.16 7.05 -15.06
C VAL A 397 -28.72 5.78 -14.44
N ASP A 398 -29.33 4.93 -15.26
CA ASP A 398 -29.94 3.68 -14.80
C ASP A 398 -28.91 2.68 -14.29
N GLN A 399 -27.75 2.60 -14.94
CA GLN A 399 -26.65 1.70 -14.60
C GLN A 399 -25.39 2.50 -14.25
N PRO A 400 -25.33 3.11 -13.06
CA PRO A 400 -24.22 3.98 -12.71
C PRO A 400 -22.94 3.20 -12.47
N LYS A 401 -21.81 3.82 -12.74
CA LYS A 401 -20.47 3.23 -12.66
C LYS A 401 -19.62 3.97 -11.64
N LEU A 402 -18.90 3.20 -10.83
CA LEU A 402 -17.80 3.68 -9.98
C LEU A 402 -16.49 3.25 -10.64
N PHE A 403 -15.71 4.21 -11.11
CA PHE A 403 -14.33 4.00 -11.51
C PHE A 403 -13.42 4.42 -10.37
N MET A 404 -12.55 3.54 -9.90
CA MET A 404 -11.61 3.85 -8.83
C MET A 404 -10.18 3.62 -9.31
N CYS A 405 -9.33 4.60 -9.06
CA CYS A 405 -7.93 4.50 -9.39
C CYS A 405 -7.16 3.70 -8.32
N MET A 406 -6.19 2.90 -8.76
CA MET A 406 -5.21 2.26 -7.87
C MET A 406 -3.79 2.48 -8.41
N GLY A 407 -2.85 2.80 -7.53
CA GLY A 407 -1.44 2.99 -7.90
C GLY A 407 -0.77 4.11 -7.14
N GLY A 408 0.55 3.97 -6.94
CA GLY A 408 1.38 4.95 -6.25
C GLY A 408 1.42 6.32 -6.95
N ALA A 409 2.00 7.31 -6.29
CA ALA A 409 2.21 8.62 -6.91
C ALA A 409 3.12 8.51 -8.14
N GLY A 410 2.84 9.25 -9.21
CA GLY A 410 3.64 9.19 -10.45
C GLY A 410 3.47 7.91 -11.27
N SER A 411 2.53 7.02 -10.93
CA SER A 411 2.30 5.77 -11.67
C SER A 411 1.59 5.92 -13.02
N GLY A 412 0.99 7.07 -13.34
CA GLY A 412 0.25 7.27 -14.59
C GLY A 412 -1.25 6.93 -14.54
N LYS A 413 -1.94 7.26 -13.43
CA LYS A 413 -3.38 6.99 -13.25
C LYS A 413 -4.32 7.73 -14.21
N THR A 414 -3.82 8.53 -15.15
CA THR A 414 -4.61 9.21 -16.18
C THR A 414 -5.37 8.23 -17.08
N ALA A 415 -4.86 7.00 -17.25
CA ALA A 415 -5.55 5.93 -17.97
C ALA A 415 -6.95 5.62 -17.41
N VAL A 416 -7.19 5.87 -16.12
CA VAL A 416 -8.52 5.62 -15.51
C VAL A 416 -9.56 6.64 -15.99
N GLU A 417 -9.12 7.88 -16.22
CA GLU A 417 -9.98 8.93 -16.75
C GLU A 417 -10.35 8.66 -18.22
N GLU A 418 -9.40 8.15 -19.01
CA GLU A 418 -9.66 7.69 -20.38
C GLU A 418 -10.72 6.58 -20.41
N ILE A 419 -10.64 5.61 -19.49
CA ILE A 419 -11.63 4.54 -19.36
C ILE A 419 -13.00 5.10 -18.96
N ALA A 420 -13.06 6.01 -17.98
CA ALA A 420 -14.31 6.61 -17.54
C ALA A 420 -14.97 7.41 -18.68
N ARG A 421 -14.19 8.23 -19.40
CA ARG A 421 -14.66 9.01 -20.55
C ARG A 421 -15.12 8.11 -21.70
N ALA A 422 -14.39 7.03 -22.00
CA ALA A 422 -14.78 6.08 -23.04
C ALA A 422 -16.13 5.39 -22.72
N GLN A 423 -16.40 5.12 -21.45
CA GLN A 423 -17.59 4.38 -21.03
C GLN A 423 -18.80 5.26 -20.68
N CYS A 424 -18.59 6.54 -20.34
CA CYS A 424 -19.63 7.44 -19.82
C CYS A 424 -19.71 8.79 -20.53
N GLY A 425 -18.84 9.05 -21.52
CA GLY A 425 -18.64 10.40 -22.06
C GLY A 425 -18.24 11.36 -20.95
N ASP A 426 -18.76 12.59 -20.97
CA ASP A 426 -18.53 13.57 -19.91
C ASP A 426 -19.54 13.46 -18.75
N ASN A 427 -20.45 12.48 -18.77
CA ASN A 427 -21.46 12.30 -17.73
C ASN A 427 -20.94 11.47 -16.54
N PHE A 428 -19.84 11.93 -15.93
CA PHE A 428 -19.33 11.46 -14.66
C PHE A 428 -18.74 12.63 -13.86
N VAL A 429 -18.66 12.48 -12.54
CA VAL A 429 -17.95 13.41 -11.65
C VAL A 429 -16.63 12.83 -11.18
N THR A 430 -15.63 13.67 -10.99
CA THR A 430 -14.35 13.26 -10.41
C THR A 430 -14.29 13.66 -8.95
N ALA A 431 -14.21 12.67 -8.06
CA ALA A 431 -13.94 12.84 -6.65
C ALA A 431 -12.42 12.80 -6.41
N SER A 432 -11.72 13.91 -6.67
CA SER A 432 -10.25 14.01 -6.52
C SER A 432 -9.84 14.87 -5.34
N LEU A 433 -9.10 14.27 -4.42
CA LEU A 433 -8.47 15.01 -3.32
C LEU A 433 -7.53 16.09 -3.84
N ASP A 434 -6.81 15.79 -4.92
CA ASP A 434 -5.81 16.70 -5.47
C ASP A 434 -6.42 17.96 -6.07
N GLU A 435 -7.52 17.81 -6.81
CA GLU A 435 -8.24 18.94 -7.40
C GLU A 435 -9.02 19.73 -6.34
N PHE A 436 -9.62 19.05 -5.35
CA PHE A 436 -10.38 19.75 -4.30
C PHE A 436 -9.51 20.55 -3.34
N ARG A 437 -8.23 20.21 -3.17
CA ARG A 437 -7.31 21.06 -2.41
C ARG A 437 -7.09 22.42 -3.08
N LYS A 438 -7.11 22.49 -4.42
CA LYS A 438 -6.93 23.76 -5.16
C LYS A 438 -8.08 24.75 -4.96
N LEU A 439 -9.22 24.28 -4.44
CA LEU A 439 -10.36 25.14 -4.11
C LEU A 439 -10.21 25.88 -2.77
N SER A 440 -9.18 25.55 -1.97
CA SER A 440 -8.86 26.25 -0.73
C SER A 440 -7.96 27.45 -1.02
N ASP A 441 -8.29 28.62 -0.48
CA ASP A 441 -7.43 29.80 -0.57
C ASP A 441 -6.07 29.53 0.11
N LEU A 442 -6.05 28.77 1.21
CA LEU A 442 -4.84 28.45 1.94
C LEU A 442 -3.90 27.51 1.17
N TYR A 443 -4.43 26.72 0.22
CA TYR A 443 -3.60 25.96 -0.72
C TYR A 443 -2.75 26.89 -1.60
N CYS A 444 -3.33 28.00 -2.08
CA CYS A 444 -2.60 29.01 -2.86
C CYS A 444 -1.41 29.57 -2.07
N LEU A 445 -1.59 29.88 -0.79
CA LEU A 445 -0.50 30.37 0.07
C LEU A 445 0.62 29.35 0.27
N LEU A 446 0.26 28.10 0.57
CA LEU A 446 1.24 27.04 0.78
C LEU A 446 2.07 26.80 -0.48
N THR A 447 1.43 26.81 -1.65
CA THR A 447 2.13 26.66 -2.93
C THR A 447 2.99 27.87 -3.27
N ALA A 448 2.49 29.10 -3.09
CA ALA A 448 3.26 30.32 -3.30
C ALA A 448 4.47 30.43 -2.37
N ALA A 449 4.38 29.86 -1.17
CA ALA A 449 5.48 29.83 -0.20
C ALA A 449 6.47 28.68 -0.45
N ASN A 450 6.34 27.90 -1.53
CA ASN A 450 7.09 26.67 -1.75
C ASN A 450 7.00 25.71 -0.55
N HIS A 451 5.81 25.52 0.00
CA HIS A 451 5.54 24.64 1.13
C HIS A 451 4.59 23.51 0.71
N HIS A 452 5.12 22.54 -0.02
CA HIS A 452 4.31 21.50 -0.68
C HIS A 452 4.22 20.18 0.09
N SER A 453 5.06 19.98 1.12
CA SER A 453 5.04 18.74 1.91
C SER A 453 3.81 18.65 2.82
N ASP A 454 3.41 19.77 3.43
CA ASP A 454 2.40 19.78 4.48
C ASP A 454 1.02 20.24 3.96
N ASP A 455 0.86 20.52 2.65
CA ASP A 455 -0.46 20.77 2.05
C ASP A 455 -1.41 19.57 2.22
N TYR A 456 -0.85 18.35 2.23
CA TYR A 456 -1.51 17.09 2.55
C TYR A 456 -1.84 16.93 4.03
N VAL A 457 -1.20 17.67 4.94
CA VAL A 457 -1.58 17.60 6.36
C VAL A 457 -2.61 18.68 6.66
N TYR A 458 -2.39 19.88 6.11
CA TYR A 458 -3.14 21.07 6.48
C TYR A 458 -4.46 21.23 5.72
N VAL A 459 -4.45 21.06 4.38
CA VAL A 459 -5.64 21.29 3.52
C VAL A 459 -6.42 19.99 3.26
N GLU A 460 -5.80 18.82 3.48
CA GLU A 460 -6.46 17.52 3.32
C GLU A 460 -7.82 17.41 4.01
N PRO A 461 -8.04 17.89 5.26
CA PRO A 461 -9.36 17.79 5.90
C PRO A 461 -10.49 18.46 5.11
N PHE A 462 -10.22 19.64 4.53
CA PHE A 462 -11.18 20.36 3.67
C PHE A 462 -11.48 19.55 2.40
N ALA A 463 -10.44 19.13 1.69
CA ALA A 463 -10.59 18.42 0.42
C ALA A 463 -11.17 17.00 0.60
N ASN A 464 -10.85 16.30 1.69
CA ASN A 464 -11.46 15.03 2.05
C ASN A 464 -12.97 15.21 2.29
N ARG A 465 -13.39 16.25 3.02
CA ARG A 465 -14.82 16.50 3.23
C ARG A 465 -15.55 16.74 1.92
N LEU A 466 -15.01 17.58 1.02
CA LEU A 466 -15.62 17.79 -0.29
C LEU A 466 -15.69 16.48 -1.08
N ARG A 467 -14.63 15.67 -1.05
CA ARG A 467 -14.62 14.36 -1.72
C ARG A 467 -15.70 13.42 -1.19
N ASP A 468 -15.89 13.38 0.12
CA ASP A 468 -16.93 12.55 0.74
C ASP A 468 -18.33 13.06 0.37
N LEU A 469 -18.55 14.37 0.33
CA LEU A 469 -19.81 14.98 -0.12
C LEU A 469 -20.09 14.66 -1.60
N VAL A 470 -19.09 14.79 -2.47
CA VAL A 470 -19.22 14.46 -3.90
C VAL A 470 -19.53 12.99 -4.09
N ALA A 471 -18.80 12.11 -3.38
CA ALA A 471 -19.05 10.68 -3.44
C ALA A 471 -20.45 10.32 -2.90
N GLU A 472 -20.88 10.90 -1.78
CA GLU A 472 -22.21 10.62 -1.24
C GLU A 472 -23.32 11.12 -2.17
N HIS A 473 -23.15 12.32 -2.74
CA HIS A 473 -24.11 12.92 -3.67
C HIS A 473 -24.21 12.11 -4.97
N ALA A 474 -23.09 11.72 -5.56
CA ALA A 474 -23.07 10.86 -6.75
C ALA A 474 -23.79 9.54 -6.50
N ARG A 475 -23.51 8.89 -5.35
CA ARG A 475 -24.13 7.63 -4.95
C ARG A 475 -25.64 7.76 -4.77
N LYS A 476 -26.11 8.77 -4.05
CA LYS A 476 -27.55 9.01 -3.79
C LYS A 476 -28.32 9.33 -5.08
N ASN A 477 -27.71 10.09 -5.98
CA ASN A 477 -28.35 10.55 -7.21
C ASN A 477 -28.05 9.66 -8.43
N ARG A 478 -27.40 8.49 -8.24
CA ARG A 478 -27.07 7.54 -9.31
C ARG A 478 -26.28 8.17 -10.46
N ILE A 479 -25.27 8.98 -10.16
CA ILE A 479 -24.39 9.63 -11.15
C ILE A 479 -23.07 8.88 -11.21
N ASN A 480 -22.53 8.64 -12.41
CA ASN A 480 -21.23 7.99 -12.58
C ASN A 480 -20.14 8.79 -11.86
N ILE A 481 -19.16 8.08 -11.30
CA ILE A 481 -18.09 8.72 -10.53
C ILE A 481 -16.74 8.10 -10.81
N LEU A 482 -15.74 8.94 -10.99
CA LEU A 482 -14.33 8.60 -10.91
C LEU A 482 -13.83 8.98 -9.50
N TYR A 483 -13.57 7.98 -8.68
CA TYR A 483 -12.98 8.14 -7.35
C TYR A 483 -11.46 8.12 -7.45
N ASP A 484 -10.86 9.32 -7.47
CA ASP A 484 -9.43 9.48 -7.61
C ASP A 484 -8.72 9.33 -6.25
N GLY A 485 -7.77 8.41 -6.22
CA GLY A 485 -7.07 7.99 -5.04
C GLY A 485 -5.95 7.01 -5.37
N THR A 486 -5.25 6.56 -4.33
CA THR A 486 -4.18 5.56 -4.49
C THR A 486 -4.72 4.14 -4.48
N GLY A 487 -5.93 3.91 -3.96
CA GLY A 487 -6.46 2.56 -3.71
C GLY A 487 -5.66 1.75 -2.66
N ILE A 488 -4.73 2.39 -1.94
CA ILE A 488 -3.70 1.72 -1.13
C ILE A 488 -3.63 2.37 0.27
N PRO A 489 -3.66 1.61 1.38
CA PRO A 489 -4.04 0.19 1.43
C PRO A 489 -5.51 0.00 1.04
N TYR A 490 -5.86 -1.14 0.44
CA TYR A 490 -7.23 -1.41 0.00
C TYR A 490 -8.22 -1.48 1.17
N TYR A 491 -7.92 -2.32 2.16
CA TYR A 491 -8.71 -2.43 3.39
C TYR A 491 -8.26 -1.45 4.48
N PRO A 492 -9.19 -0.95 5.33
CA PRO A 492 -10.65 -1.08 5.19
C PRO A 492 -11.25 -0.02 4.25
N ARG A 493 -10.54 1.08 4.01
CA ARG A 493 -11.07 2.31 3.42
C ARG A 493 -11.72 2.12 2.04
N TYR A 494 -10.97 1.61 1.06
CA TYR A 494 -11.45 1.54 -0.32
C TYR A 494 -12.41 0.37 -0.52
N ALA A 495 -12.21 -0.73 0.21
CA ALA A 495 -13.18 -1.84 0.24
C ALA A 495 -14.58 -1.37 0.71
N ASN A 496 -14.63 -0.53 1.76
CA ASN A 496 -15.90 0.05 2.22
C ASN A 496 -16.57 0.92 1.14
N VAL A 497 -15.80 1.71 0.39
CA VAL A 497 -16.33 2.50 -0.74
C VAL A 497 -16.89 1.58 -1.82
N ILE A 498 -16.15 0.55 -2.23
CA ILE A 498 -16.62 -0.43 -3.21
C ILE A 498 -17.93 -1.09 -2.76
N SER A 499 -17.99 -1.58 -1.51
CA SER A 499 -19.18 -2.20 -0.95
C SER A 499 -20.38 -1.25 -0.91
N GLN A 500 -20.21 -0.01 -0.45
CA GLN A 500 -21.28 0.98 -0.41
C GLN A 500 -21.87 1.30 -1.78
N TYR A 501 -21.02 1.34 -2.81
CA TYR A 501 -21.44 1.61 -4.18
C TYR A 501 -22.09 0.40 -4.84
N GLN A 502 -21.56 -0.80 -4.60
CA GLN A 502 -22.17 -2.04 -5.08
C GLN A 502 -23.56 -2.23 -4.49
N VAL A 503 -23.75 -1.98 -3.19
CA VAL A 503 -25.08 -1.97 -2.53
C VAL A 503 -26.01 -0.91 -3.12
N ALA A 504 -25.49 0.24 -3.57
CA ALA A 504 -26.26 1.26 -4.26
C ALA A 504 -26.57 0.93 -5.74
N GLY A 505 -26.19 -0.27 -6.20
CA GLY A 505 -26.45 -0.75 -7.56
C GLY A 505 -25.49 -0.21 -8.62
N PHE A 506 -24.29 0.23 -8.23
CA PHE A 506 -23.27 0.66 -9.18
C PHE A 506 -22.48 -0.54 -9.70
N HIS A 507 -22.07 -0.47 -10.97
CA HIS A 507 -20.98 -1.32 -11.47
C HIS A 507 -19.66 -0.76 -10.96
N THR A 508 -18.96 -1.55 -10.13
CA THR A 508 -17.72 -1.14 -9.46
C THR A 508 -16.51 -1.63 -10.23
N GLN A 509 -15.63 -0.70 -10.63
CA GLN A 509 -14.42 -0.98 -11.38
C GLN A 509 -13.21 -0.32 -10.72
N ILE A 510 -12.14 -1.11 -10.52
CA ILE A 510 -10.82 -0.59 -10.18
C ILE A 510 -9.89 -0.77 -11.38
N THR A 511 -9.20 0.31 -11.73
CA THR A 511 -8.10 0.29 -12.69
C THR A 511 -6.81 0.63 -11.94
N ALA A 512 -5.94 -0.36 -11.81
CA ALA A 512 -4.62 -0.21 -11.25
C ALA A 512 -3.62 0.17 -12.35
N VAL A 513 -2.72 1.10 -12.06
CA VAL A 513 -1.58 1.43 -12.92
C VAL A 513 -0.29 1.26 -12.12
N ASP A 514 0.61 0.45 -12.65
CA ASP A 514 1.93 0.21 -12.05
C ASP A 514 3.06 0.81 -12.89
N ALA A 515 4.08 1.33 -12.22
CA ALA A 515 5.31 1.83 -12.82
C ALA A 515 6.50 1.40 -11.95
N PHE A 516 7.66 1.12 -12.53
CA PHE A 516 8.85 0.75 -11.75
C PHE A 516 9.29 1.87 -10.79
N LEU A 517 9.57 1.52 -9.54
CA LEU A 517 10.16 2.46 -8.58
C LEU A 517 11.56 2.89 -9.04
N VAL A 518 12.37 1.86 -9.33
CA VAL A 518 13.71 1.94 -9.90
C VAL A 518 13.77 0.89 -11.01
N LYS A 519 14.47 1.20 -12.10
CA LYS A 519 14.65 0.23 -13.20
C LYS A 519 15.61 -0.87 -12.76
N PRO A 520 15.31 -2.15 -13.02
CA PRO A 520 16.29 -3.21 -12.85
C PRO A 520 17.48 -2.99 -13.79
N ALA A 521 18.69 -3.17 -13.29
CA ALA A 521 19.90 -3.07 -14.11
C ALA A 521 19.86 -4.06 -15.28
N GLY A 522 20.20 -3.61 -16.48
CA GLY A 522 20.19 -4.40 -17.71
C GLY A 522 18.83 -4.46 -18.43
N ARG A 523 17.82 -3.72 -17.94
CA ARG A 523 16.49 -3.60 -18.58
C ARG A 523 16.18 -2.16 -19.02
N GLU A 524 17.17 -1.29 -19.08
CA GLU A 524 17.00 0.13 -19.39
C GLU A 524 16.45 0.37 -20.80
N LEU A 525 16.81 -0.48 -21.75
CA LEU A 525 16.30 -0.43 -23.13
C LEU A 525 14.86 -0.92 -23.25
N GLU A 526 14.42 -1.82 -22.36
CA GLU A 526 13.04 -2.32 -22.30
C GLU A 526 12.09 -1.29 -21.67
N LEU A 527 12.59 -0.53 -20.70
CA LEU A 527 11.82 0.42 -19.92
C LEU A 527 12.18 1.83 -20.36
N SER A 528 11.48 2.42 -21.33
CA SER A 528 11.83 3.75 -21.84
C SER A 528 11.55 4.87 -20.83
N ARG A 529 10.48 4.77 -20.03
CA ARG A 529 10.08 5.79 -19.05
C ARG A 529 11.00 5.86 -17.83
N SER A 530 11.22 7.05 -17.27
CA SER A 530 11.92 7.19 -15.99
C SER A 530 11.21 6.41 -14.88
N GLY A 531 11.98 5.85 -13.95
CA GLY A 531 11.41 5.29 -12.72
C GLY A 531 10.59 6.35 -11.97
N VAL A 532 9.70 5.90 -11.08
CA VAL A 532 8.80 6.76 -10.30
C VAL A 532 9.53 7.93 -9.65
N ILE A 533 10.74 7.71 -9.13
CA ILE A 533 11.54 8.76 -8.47
C ILE A 533 11.84 9.91 -9.45
N GLY A 534 12.31 9.60 -10.66
CA GLY A 534 12.53 10.59 -11.70
C GLY A 534 11.24 11.30 -12.12
N SER A 535 10.16 10.55 -12.28
CA SER A 535 8.83 11.11 -12.64
C SER A 535 8.27 12.05 -11.56
N VAL A 536 8.50 11.75 -10.28
CA VAL A 536 8.11 12.62 -9.15
C VAL A 536 8.98 13.88 -9.11
N LYS A 537 10.29 13.76 -9.34
CA LYS A 537 11.20 14.92 -9.43
C LYS A 537 10.83 15.84 -10.59
N ALA A 538 10.62 15.30 -11.79
CA ALA A 538 10.22 16.08 -12.97
C ALA A 538 8.85 16.76 -12.77
N ARG A 539 7.89 16.06 -12.14
CA ARG A 539 6.61 16.65 -11.76
C ARG A 539 6.79 17.81 -10.78
N TYR A 540 7.65 17.63 -9.79
CA TYR A 540 7.98 18.69 -8.83
C TYR A 540 8.60 19.91 -9.53
N GLU A 541 9.56 19.72 -10.44
CA GLU A 541 10.17 20.80 -11.22
C GLU A 541 9.14 21.55 -12.06
N THR A 542 8.13 20.85 -12.58
CA THR A 542 7.09 21.46 -13.44
C THR A 542 6.00 22.16 -12.64
N SER A 543 5.55 21.58 -11.52
CA SER A 543 4.34 22.02 -10.82
C SER A 543 4.56 22.42 -9.36
N GLY A 544 5.81 22.47 -8.90
CA GLY A 544 6.19 22.65 -7.49
C GLY A 544 5.75 21.49 -6.58
N ARG A 545 5.09 20.45 -7.10
CA ARG A 545 4.33 19.52 -6.26
C ARG A 545 5.06 18.21 -6.02
N ALA A 546 5.22 17.84 -4.75
CA ALA A 546 5.75 16.55 -4.34
C ALA A 546 4.94 15.92 -3.21
N LEU A 547 4.98 14.59 -3.14
CA LEU A 547 4.53 13.83 -1.97
C LEU A 547 5.77 13.47 -1.14
N PRO A 548 5.68 13.41 0.20
CA PRO A 548 6.77 12.93 1.03
C PRO A 548 7.28 11.58 0.52
N TRP A 549 8.60 11.41 0.46
CA TRP A 549 9.21 10.22 -0.13
C TRP A 549 8.76 8.93 0.55
N VAL A 550 8.65 8.93 1.88
CA VAL A 550 8.14 7.79 2.64
C VAL A 550 6.74 7.35 2.18
N VAL A 551 5.86 8.31 1.89
CA VAL A 551 4.51 8.03 1.37
C VAL A 551 4.58 7.51 -0.06
N THR A 552 5.37 8.17 -0.91
CA THR A 552 5.55 7.76 -2.31
C THR A 552 6.04 6.32 -2.43
N ILE A 553 7.11 5.97 -1.70
CA ILE A 553 7.72 4.64 -1.70
C ILE A 553 6.76 3.60 -1.09
N ASP A 554 6.15 3.89 0.06
CA ASP A 554 5.22 2.96 0.74
C ASP A 554 4.04 2.59 -0.17
N LYS A 555 3.42 3.56 -0.85
CA LYS A 555 2.28 3.29 -1.74
C LYS A 555 2.68 2.35 -2.88
N HIS A 556 3.83 2.55 -3.51
CA HIS A 556 4.29 1.67 -4.57
C HIS A 556 4.58 0.25 -4.08
N ILE A 557 5.28 0.10 -2.95
CA ILE A 557 5.62 -1.22 -2.38
C ILE A 557 4.37 -1.98 -1.93
N ARG A 558 3.34 -1.29 -1.44
CA ARG A 558 2.07 -1.90 -1.00
C ARG A 558 1.06 -2.15 -2.12
N SER A 559 1.25 -1.53 -3.30
CA SER A 559 0.33 -1.67 -4.44
C SER A 559 -0.01 -3.13 -4.81
N PRO A 560 0.96 -4.06 -4.87
CA PRO A 560 0.66 -5.45 -5.22
C PRO A 560 -0.28 -6.14 -4.23
N GLN A 561 -0.09 -5.87 -2.93
CA GLN A 561 -0.95 -6.43 -1.90
C GLN A 561 -2.36 -5.84 -1.98
N ALA A 562 -2.49 -4.54 -2.18
CA ALA A 562 -3.79 -3.89 -2.36
C ALA A 562 -4.54 -4.45 -3.57
N PHE A 563 -3.82 -4.69 -4.68
CA PHE A 563 -4.38 -5.31 -5.88
C PHE A 563 -4.88 -6.74 -5.65
N LEU A 564 -4.08 -7.60 -5.01
CA LEU A 564 -4.48 -8.98 -4.71
C LEU A 564 -5.62 -9.07 -3.68
N GLN A 565 -5.75 -8.08 -2.80
CA GLN A 565 -6.87 -7.94 -1.87
C GLN A 565 -8.15 -7.53 -2.62
N ALA A 566 -8.07 -6.52 -3.49
CA ALA A 566 -9.18 -6.11 -4.34
C ALA A 566 -9.64 -7.23 -5.29
N LEU A 567 -8.69 -8.05 -5.77
CA LEU A 567 -8.99 -9.24 -6.58
C LEU A 567 -9.78 -10.30 -5.81
N GLN A 568 -9.87 -10.27 -4.48
CA GLN A 568 -10.69 -11.21 -3.71
C GLN A 568 -12.02 -10.60 -3.26
N ASP A 569 -12.24 -9.31 -3.54
CA ASP A 569 -13.45 -8.61 -3.12
C ASP A 569 -14.63 -8.95 -4.03
N THR A 570 -15.68 -9.54 -3.44
CA THR A 570 -16.90 -9.92 -4.15
C THR A 570 -17.75 -8.71 -4.54
N ALA A 571 -17.61 -7.57 -3.85
CA ALA A 571 -18.31 -6.34 -4.19
C ALA A 571 -17.68 -5.58 -5.37
N LEU A 572 -16.48 -5.97 -5.82
CA LEU A 572 -15.79 -5.35 -6.96
C LEU A 572 -16.15 -6.04 -8.28
N ALA A 573 -16.89 -5.43 -9.19
CA ALA A 573 -17.28 -6.10 -10.44
C ALA A 573 -16.11 -6.31 -11.43
N LYS A 574 -15.19 -5.33 -11.52
CA LYS A 574 -14.05 -5.39 -12.47
C LYS A 574 -12.76 -4.86 -11.85
N LEU A 575 -11.66 -5.58 -12.10
CA LEU A 575 -10.30 -5.17 -11.77
C LEU A 575 -9.42 -5.25 -13.02
N SER A 576 -8.56 -4.27 -13.23
CA SER A 576 -7.56 -4.29 -14.30
C SER A 576 -6.23 -3.73 -13.81
N LEU A 577 -5.14 -4.20 -14.40
CA LEU A 577 -3.78 -3.74 -14.14
C LEU A 577 -3.14 -3.30 -15.46
N PHE A 578 -2.77 -2.04 -15.54
CA PHE A 578 -1.98 -1.48 -16.62
C PHE A 578 -0.55 -1.25 -16.15
N ALA A 579 0.39 -1.41 -17.08
CA ALA A 579 1.77 -1.02 -16.89
C ALA A 579 2.05 0.29 -17.61
N ASN A 580 2.84 1.12 -16.94
CA ASN A 580 3.29 2.42 -17.41
C ASN A 580 4.80 2.43 -17.59
N ASP A 581 5.29 1.52 -18.43
CA ASP A 581 6.72 1.32 -18.65
C ASP A 581 7.20 1.88 -20.01
N GLY A 582 6.27 2.05 -20.94
CA GLY A 582 6.52 2.52 -22.31
C GLY A 582 6.56 4.04 -22.44
N GLU A 583 6.40 4.52 -23.68
CA GLU A 583 6.32 5.94 -23.98
C GLU A 583 5.13 6.62 -23.29
N ARG A 584 5.14 7.96 -23.28
CA ARG A 584 4.04 8.74 -22.71
C ARG A 584 2.71 8.33 -23.35
N ASP A 585 1.73 8.06 -22.50
CA ASP A 585 0.36 7.66 -22.84
C ASP A 585 0.23 6.29 -23.56
N GLN A 586 1.31 5.49 -23.58
CA GLN A 586 1.33 4.11 -24.09
C GLN A 586 1.18 3.07 -22.98
N HIS A 587 0.17 3.24 -22.12
CA HIS A 587 -0.17 2.23 -21.12
C HIS A 587 -0.63 0.95 -21.82
N TYR A 588 -0.16 -0.21 -21.35
CA TYR A 588 -0.56 -1.52 -21.86
C TYR A 588 -1.16 -2.39 -20.76
N LEU A 589 -2.13 -3.24 -21.13
CA LEU A 589 -2.85 -4.08 -20.19
C LEU A 589 -1.99 -5.30 -19.80
N VAL A 590 -1.71 -5.43 -18.50
CA VAL A 590 -0.97 -6.56 -17.92
C VAL A 590 -1.91 -7.69 -17.52
N ALA A 591 -3.03 -7.34 -16.90
CA ALA A 591 -4.02 -8.31 -16.44
C ALA A 591 -5.41 -7.68 -16.26
N GLU A 592 -6.46 -8.48 -16.36
CA GLU A 592 -7.82 -8.05 -15.99
C GLU A 592 -8.65 -9.21 -15.45
N SER A 593 -9.64 -8.90 -14.59
CA SER A 593 -10.51 -9.89 -13.97
C SER A 593 -11.78 -10.13 -14.79
N PHE A 594 -12.27 -11.37 -14.73
CA PHE A 594 -13.57 -11.79 -15.23
C PHE A 594 -14.28 -12.64 -14.18
N LEU A 595 -15.61 -12.67 -14.26
CA LEU A 595 -16.45 -13.63 -13.55
C LEU A 595 -16.78 -14.72 -14.56
N LEU A 596 -16.27 -15.93 -14.33
CA LEU A 596 -16.33 -17.06 -15.25
C LEU A 596 -17.02 -18.26 -14.58
N TYR A 597 -17.79 -19.02 -15.34
CA TYR A 597 -18.39 -20.27 -14.86
C TYR A 597 -17.37 -21.41 -14.86
N ASP A 598 -17.71 -22.54 -14.24
CA ASP A 598 -16.82 -23.69 -14.20
C ASP A 598 -16.47 -24.20 -15.62
N GLU A 599 -17.41 -24.14 -16.57
CA GLU A 599 -17.14 -24.55 -17.96
C GLU A 599 -16.10 -23.63 -18.64
N ASP A 600 -16.14 -22.33 -18.37
CA ASP A 600 -15.15 -21.37 -18.86
C ASP A 600 -13.76 -21.64 -18.26
N ILE A 601 -13.71 -22.06 -16.99
CA ILE A 601 -12.46 -22.46 -16.33
C ILE A 601 -11.88 -23.72 -16.97
N GLU A 602 -12.70 -24.73 -17.22
CA GLU A 602 -12.28 -25.96 -17.90
C GLU A 602 -11.76 -25.64 -19.30
N HIS A 603 -12.45 -24.78 -20.05
CA HIS A 603 -11.99 -24.33 -21.36
C HIS A 603 -10.64 -23.59 -21.27
N LEU A 604 -10.48 -22.68 -20.32
CA LEU A 604 -9.23 -21.95 -20.06
C LEU A 604 -8.06 -22.91 -19.78
N GLN A 605 -8.30 -23.93 -18.95
CA GLN A 605 -7.31 -24.97 -18.63
C GLN A 605 -6.95 -25.81 -19.86
N GLN A 606 -7.92 -26.16 -20.69
CA GLN A 606 -7.68 -26.87 -21.95
C GLN A 606 -6.82 -26.05 -22.92
N GLN A 607 -7.08 -24.75 -23.07
CA GLN A 607 -6.25 -23.87 -23.91
C GLN A 607 -4.81 -23.80 -23.42
N GLN A 608 -4.59 -23.76 -22.10
CA GLN A 608 -3.24 -23.78 -21.53
C GLN A 608 -2.51 -25.11 -21.78
N ILE A 609 -3.22 -26.24 -21.69
CA ILE A 609 -2.65 -27.56 -22.01
C ILE A 609 -2.30 -27.66 -23.50
N ALA A 610 -3.16 -27.11 -24.37
CA ALA A 610 -2.98 -27.12 -25.82
C ALA A 610 -1.92 -26.12 -26.32
N GLY A 611 -1.47 -25.17 -25.50
CA GLY A 611 -0.54 -24.12 -25.91
C GLY A 611 -1.18 -23.06 -26.82
N THR A 612 -2.46 -22.77 -26.60
CA THR A 612 -3.26 -21.80 -27.38
C THR A 612 -3.89 -20.71 -26.49
N LEU A 613 -3.38 -20.55 -25.26
CA LEU A 613 -3.94 -19.62 -24.27
C LEU A 613 -3.83 -18.16 -24.72
N ALA A 614 -2.73 -17.77 -25.36
CA ALA A 614 -2.53 -16.40 -25.84
C ALA A 614 -3.54 -16.03 -26.95
N GLN A 615 -3.85 -16.99 -27.83
CA GLN A 615 -4.88 -16.81 -28.85
C GLN A 615 -6.26 -16.66 -28.20
N HIS A 616 -6.58 -17.52 -27.23
CA HIS A 616 -7.83 -17.40 -26.47
C HIS A 616 -7.94 -16.04 -25.76
N PHE A 617 -6.85 -15.52 -25.20
CA PHE A 617 -6.83 -14.18 -24.58
C PHE A 617 -7.10 -13.05 -25.58
N LYS A 618 -6.58 -13.11 -26.81
CA LYS A 618 -6.93 -12.16 -27.87
C LYS A 618 -8.43 -12.21 -28.21
N ILE A 619 -9.03 -13.40 -28.19
CA ILE A 619 -10.48 -13.58 -28.37
C ILE A 619 -11.25 -12.95 -27.19
N MET A 620 -10.80 -13.19 -25.95
CA MET A 620 -11.41 -12.59 -24.76
C MET A 620 -11.34 -11.05 -24.80
N MET A 621 -10.20 -10.48 -25.17
CA MET A 621 -10.03 -9.03 -25.32
C MET A 621 -10.95 -8.42 -26.38
N SER A 622 -11.21 -9.13 -27.48
CA SER A 622 -11.97 -8.59 -28.63
C SER A 622 -13.46 -8.86 -28.57
N ARG A 623 -13.87 -10.00 -28.00
CA ARG A 623 -15.27 -10.45 -28.04
C ARG A 623 -15.99 -10.24 -26.71
N HIS A 624 -15.31 -10.44 -25.58
CA HIS A 624 -15.97 -10.45 -24.28
C HIS A 624 -16.47 -9.04 -23.91
N LYS A 625 -17.76 -8.92 -23.57
CA LYS A 625 -18.43 -7.63 -23.28
C LYS A 625 -17.80 -6.84 -22.13
N TYR A 626 -17.15 -7.53 -21.19
CA TYR A 626 -16.46 -6.91 -20.05
C TYR A 626 -14.95 -6.74 -20.25
N SER A 627 -14.42 -6.85 -21.48
CA SER A 627 -13.01 -6.51 -21.72
C SER A 627 -12.80 -5.00 -21.62
N VAL A 628 -11.77 -4.59 -20.89
CA VAL A 628 -11.41 -3.17 -20.76
C VAL A 628 -10.95 -2.59 -22.10
N LEU A 629 -10.15 -3.32 -22.89
CA LEU A 629 -9.67 -2.81 -24.18
C LEU A 629 -10.79 -2.66 -25.20
N LYS A 630 -11.74 -3.61 -25.23
CA LYS A 630 -12.95 -3.49 -26.05
C LYS A 630 -13.75 -2.24 -25.67
N SER A 631 -13.94 -2.02 -24.36
CA SER A 631 -14.67 -0.86 -23.85
C SER A 631 -13.97 0.46 -24.20
N LEU A 632 -12.63 0.48 -24.17
CA LEU A 632 -11.83 1.64 -24.58
C LEU A 632 -11.91 1.92 -26.09
N ALA A 633 -12.01 0.88 -26.91
CA ALA A 633 -12.03 1.02 -28.36
C ALA A 633 -13.37 1.52 -28.92
N GLN A 634 -14.45 1.53 -28.12
CA GLN A 634 -15.80 1.96 -28.55
C GLN A 634 -16.22 1.37 -29.91
N ASP A 635 -16.05 0.05 -30.07
CA ASP A 635 -16.32 -0.72 -31.31
C ASP A 635 -15.38 -0.47 -32.51
N GLY A 636 -14.35 0.38 -32.37
CA GLY A 636 -13.33 0.57 -33.41
C GLY A 636 -12.31 -0.57 -33.46
N GLU A 637 -12.41 -1.46 -34.46
CA GLU A 637 -11.50 -2.62 -34.60
C GLU A 637 -10.02 -2.22 -34.72
N ASN A 638 -9.70 -1.18 -35.50
CA ASN A 638 -8.33 -0.68 -35.64
C ASN A 638 -7.78 -0.14 -34.32
N THR A 639 -8.60 0.57 -33.56
CA THR A 639 -8.24 1.10 -32.23
C THR A 639 -8.01 -0.03 -31.24
N LEU A 640 -8.89 -1.04 -31.25
CA LEU A 640 -8.75 -2.23 -30.41
C LEU A 640 -7.46 -2.99 -30.73
N GLN A 641 -7.17 -3.20 -32.01
CA GLN A 641 -5.94 -3.89 -32.44
C GLN A 641 -4.70 -3.10 -31.99
N ALA A 642 -4.69 -1.79 -32.18
CA ALA A 642 -3.61 -0.92 -31.71
C ALA A 642 -3.43 -1.00 -30.17
N LEU A 643 -4.51 -1.06 -29.39
CA LEU A 643 -4.45 -1.22 -27.93
C LEU A 643 -3.88 -2.58 -27.50
N ILE A 644 -4.24 -3.66 -28.21
CA ILE A 644 -3.72 -5.01 -27.98
C ILE A 644 -2.22 -5.05 -28.30
N ASP A 645 -1.81 -4.44 -29.42
CA ASP A 645 -0.43 -4.46 -29.91
C ASP A 645 0.55 -3.64 -29.05
N ARG A 646 0.05 -2.78 -28.15
CA ARG A 646 0.88 -2.14 -27.11
C ARG A 646 1.57 -3.16 -26.21
N ASN A 647 0.97 -4.34 -26.01
CA ASN A 647 1.62 -5.44 -25.31
C ASN A 647 2.34 -6.36 -26.30
N THR A 648 3.55 -5.96 -26.71
CA THR A 648 4.40 -6.72 -27.64
C THR A 648 4.81 -8.11 -27.10
N ALA A 649 4.68 -8.33 -25.79
CA ALA A 649 5.02 -9.58 -25.12
C ALA A 649 3.82 -10.53 -24.93
N LEU A 650 2.68 -10.28 -25.58
CA LEU A 650 1.50 -11.16 -25.58
C LEU A 650 1.77 -12.44 -26.40
N THR A 651 2.45 -13.39 -25.77
CA THR A 651 2.89 -14.66 -26.37
C THR A 651 2.57 -15.83 -25.45
N GLU A 652 2.54 -17.04 -26.00
CA GLU A 652 2.18 -18.25 -25.24
C GLU A 652 3.10 -18.48 -24.03
N ASP A 653 4.37 -18.10 -24.10
CA ASP A 653 5.33 -18.21 -23.00
C ASP A 653 5.21 -17.13 -21.90
N ASN A 654 4.28 -16.19 -22.08
CA ASN A 654 4.14 -15.02 -21.22
C ASN A 654 2.68 -14.72 -20.83
N VAL A 655 1.78 -15.69 -21.00
CA VAL A 655 0.38 -15.58 -20.56
C VAL A 655 0.04 -16.61 -19.49
N GLY A 656 -0.90 -16.28 -18.62
CA GLY A 656 -1.38 -17.18 -17.58
C GLY A 656 -2.62 -16.64 -16.90
N TYR A 657 -3.03 -17.24 -15.78
CA TYR A 657 -4.21 -16.80 -15.06
C TYR A 657 -4.10 -17.09 -13.56
N LEU A 658 -4.96 -16.49 -12.74
CA LEU A 658 -5.22 -16.85 -11.33
C LEU A 658 -6.72 -17.03 -11.13
N ILE A 659 -7.14 -17.99 -10.31
CA ILE A 659 -8.57 -18.29 -10.07
C ILE A 659 -8.87 -18.24 -8.57
N TYR A 660 -9.93 -17.52 -8.24
CA TYR A 660 -10.48 -17.39 -6.90
C TYR A 660 -11.95 -17.85 -6.94
N ARG A 661 -12.22 -19.05 -6.41
CA ARG A 661 -13.57 -19.62 -6.39
C ARG A 661 -14.54 -18.72 -5.63
N GLY A 662 -15.70 -18.44 -6.24
CA GLY A 662 -16.86 -17.81 -5.62
C GLY A 662 -18.01 -18.80 -5.44
N SER A 663 -19.15 -18.32 -4.93
CA SER A 663 -20.34 -19.15 -4.71
C SER A 663 -21.11 -19.46 -5.99
N GLU A 664 -21.20 -18.49 -6.90
CA GLU A 664 -21.92 -18.62 -8.18
C GLU A 664 -20.99 -18.58 -9.39
N TYR A 665 -19.91 -17.80 -9.31
CA TYR A 665 -18.94 -17.61 -10.37
C TYR A 665 -17.52 -17.61 -9.80
N ASN A 666 -16.56 -18.03 -10.61
CA ASN A 666 -15.15 -17.94 -10.30
C ASN A 666 -14.62 -16.58 -10.71
N ARG A 667 -13.88 -15.93 -9.82
CA ARG A 667 -13.14 -14.72 -10.18
C ARG A 667 -11.79 -15.12 -10.77
N THR A 668 -11.61 -14.81 -12.05
CA THR A 668 -10.45 -15.21 -12.82
C THR A 668 -9.69 -13.98 -13.27
N LEU A 669 -8.43 -13.86 -12.85
CA LEU A 669 -7.52 -12.85 -13.39
C LEU A 669 -6.81 -13.44 -14.60
N LEU A 670 -7.10 -12.94 -15.79
CA LEU A 670 -6.31 -13.26 -16.99
C LEU A 670 -5.08 -12.37 -17.00
N ILE A 671 -3.90 -12.97 -17.19
CA ILE A 671 -2.61 -12.29 -17.16
C ILE A 671 -2.02 -12.34 -18.56
N TYR A 672 -1.98 -11.19 -19.20
CA TYR A 672 -1.53 -10.99 -20.58
C TYR A 672 -0.01 -10.75 -20.68
N ASN A 673 0.64 -10.47 -19.55
CA ASN A 673 2.09 -10.34 -19.44
C ASN A 673 2.57 -10.87 -18.08
N LEU A 674 2.89 -12.17 -18.03
CA LEU A 674 3.32 -12.87 -16.82
C LEU A 674 4.60 -12.28 -16.24
N ARG A 675 5.59 -11.98 -17.08
CA ARG A 675 6.85 -11.36 -16.64
C ARG A 675 6.57 -10.05 -15.90
N ARG A 676 5.71 -9.20 -16.45
CA ARG A 676 5.37 -7.92 -15.81
C ARG A 676 4.54 -8.09 -14.54
N MET A 677 3.67 -9.11 -14.49
CA MET A 677 2.94 -9.47 -13.27
C MET A 677 3.89 -9.96 -12.16
N VAL A 678 4.91 -10.75 -12.50
CA VAL A 678 5.99 -11.11 -11.56
C VAL A 678 6.69 -9.85 -11.07
N ASP A 679 7.06 -8.95 -11.99
CA ASP A 679 7.75 -7.72 -11.64
C ASP A 679 6.94 -6.88 -10.64
N PHE A 680 5.63 -6.76 -10.88
CA PHE A 680 4.69 -6.08 -9.99
C PHE A 680 4.66 -6.71 -8.60
N VAL A 681 4.48 -8.03 -8.49
CA VAL A 681 4.41 -8.74 -7.20
C VAL A 681 5.73 -8.65 -6.41
N GLU A 682 6.86 -8.79 -7.09
CA GLU A 682 8.20 -8.73 -6.48
C GLU A 682 8.52 -7.35 -5.88
N LYS A 683 7.87 -6.27 -6.34
CA LYS A 683 8.00 -4.93 -5.74
C LYS A 683 7.71 -4.92 -4.24
N ARG A 684 6.87 -5.84 -3.74
CA ARG A 684 6.55 -5.96 -2.31
C ARG A 684 7.76 -6.36 -1.45
N GLN A 685 8.80 -6.92 -2.07
CA GLN A 685 10.03 -7.37 -1.42
C GLN A 685 11.02 -6.23 -1.15
N LEU A 686 10.76 -5.03 -1.68
CA LEU A 686 11.58 -3.85 -1.44
C LEU A 686 11.38 -3.30 -0.03
N ASN A 687 12.38 -2.56 0.44
CA ASN A 687 12.39 -1.93 1.76
C ASN A 687 11.70 -0.56 1.75
N PRO A 688 10.55 -0.39 2.42
CA PRO A 688 9.86 0.90 2.47
C PRO A 688 10.58 1.96 3.31
N ASN A 689 11.56 1.56 4.13
CA ASN A 689 12.28 2.47 5.03
C ASN A 689 13.59 3.01 4.41
N ALA A 690 13.88 2.66 3.16
CA ALA A 690 15.07 3.15 2.46
C ALA A 690 14.96 4.66 2.21
N SER A 691 16.02 5.41 2.51
CA SER A 691 16.10 6.85 2.22
C SER A 691 16.67 7.18 0.82
N GLY A 692 17.08 6.15 0.08
CA GLY A 692 17.63 6.21 -1.27
C GLY A 692 17.49 4.88 -2.01
N GLU A 693 17.76 4.87 -3.32
CA GLU A 693 17.58 3.69 -4.18
C GLU A 693 18.43 2.49 -3.72
N GLU A 694 19.66 2.73 -3.25
CA GLU A 694 20.57 1.69 -2.74
C GLU A 694 19.95 0.90 -1.57
N GLY A 695 19.19 1.57 -0.71
CA GLY A 695 18.56 0.96 0.45
C GLY A 695 17.32 0.14 0.13
N LEU A 696 16.70 0.32 -1.05
CA LEU A 696 15.44 -0.37 -1.42
C LEU A 696 15.61 -1.88 -1.46
N LEU A 697 16.81 -2.37 -1.77
CA LEU A 697 17.10 -3.79 -1.90
C LEU A 697 17.44 -4.46 -0.57
N HIS A 698 17.59 -3.71 0.51
CA HIS A 698 17.89 -4.30 1.81
C HIS A 698 16.71 -5.15 2.32
N LYS A 699 16.94 -6.44 2.58
CA LYS A 699 15.88 -7.34 3.08
C LYS A 699 15.46 -6.96 4.49
N THR A 700 14.18 -6.64 4.63
CA THR A 700 13.55 -6.41 5.94
C THR A 700 13.42 -7.73 6.72
N ALA A 701 13.26 -7.66 8.05
CA ALA A 701 13.10 -8.84 8.89
C ALA A 701 11.94 -9.78 8.46
N PRO A 702 10.78 -9.28 7.98
CA PRO A 702 9.74 -10.13 7.42
C PRO A 702 10.14 -10.98 6.22
N LEU A 703 11.25 -10.64 5.54
CA LEU A 703 11.81 -11.38 4.40
C LEU A 703 13.01 -12.24 4.80
N ALA A 704 13.29 -12.40 6.10
CA ALA A 704 14.42 -13.20 6.57
C ALA A 704 14.38 -14.65 6.09
N PHE A 705 13.18 -15.21 5.84
CA PHE A 705 13.04 -16.56 5.27
C PHE A 705 13.37 -16.65 3.77
N HIS A 706 13.42 -15.53 3.04
CA HIS A 706 13.63 -15.53 1.60
C HIS A 706 15.12 -15.67 1.28
N ILE A 707 15.55 -16.91 1.06
CA ILE A 707 16.91 -17.24 0.66
C ILE A 707 17.00 -17.35 -0.86
N ASP A 708 17.84 -16.53 -1.48
CA ASP A 708 18.12 -16.53 -2.92
C ASP A 708 19.57 -16.96 -3.17
N PRO A 709 19.83 -18.18 -3.67
CA PRO A 709 21.17 -18.73 -3.86
C PRO A 709 21.95 -18.04 -4.98
N GLN A 710 21.29 -17.23 -5.80
CA GLN A 710 21.94 -16.46 -6.85
C GLN A 710 22.28 -15.04 -6.40
N ALA A 711 21.85 -14.61 -5.21
CA ALA A 711 22.20 -13.29 -4.69
C ALA A 711 23.65 -13.31 -4.18
N LYS A 712 24.47 -12.36 -4.63
CA LYS A 712 25.83 -12.15 -4.09
C LYS A 712 25.82 -11.84 -2.59
N GLN A 713 24.77 -11.18 -2.10
CA GLN A 713 24.60 -10.82 -0.69
C GLN A 713 23.22 -11.27 -0.18
N PRO A 714 23.14 -12.22 0.77
CA PRO A 714 21.86 -12.79 1.22
C PRO A 714 20.91 -11.80 1.90
N TRP A 715 21.43 -10.72 2.48
CA TRP A 715 20.64 -9.62 3.07
C TRP A 715 20.15 -8.60 2.03
N ILE A 716 20.46 -8.79 0.75
CA ILE A 716 19.99 -7.95 -0.37
C ILE A 716 19.04 -8.78 -1.24
N THR A 717 17.89 -8.20 -1.60
CA THR A 717 16.99 -8.75 -2.62
C THR A 717 17.43 -8.30 -4.01
N ARG A 718 17.28 -9.15 -5.01
CA ARG A 718 17.55 -8.76 -6.40
C ARG A 718 16.32 -8.08 -7.00
N LEU A 719 16.56 -7.10 -7.89
CA LEU A 719 15.50 -6.52 -8.70
C LEU A 719 15.07 -7.50 -9.79
N GLN A 720 13.96 -7.19 -10.45
CA GLN A 720 13.24 -8.17 -11.24
C GLN A 720 13.94 -8.43 -12.58
N GLY A 721 14.58 -9.60 -12.68
CA GLY A 721 15.32 -9.99 -13.87
C GLY A 721 16.67 -9.30 -14.04
N THR A 722 17.26 -8.72 -12.99
CA THR A 722 18.65 -8.27 -13.02
C THR A 722 19.57 -9.44 -13.38
N VAL A 723 20.36 -9.24 -14.43
CA VAL A 723 21.50 -10.10 -14.76
C VAL A 723 22.66 -9.60 -13.91
N GLU A 724 23.11 -10.41 -12.94
CA GLU A 724 24.24 -10.07 -12.05
C GLU A 724 25.58 -10.63 -12.52
#